data_AF-A0A9Q1H592-F1
#
_entry.id   AF-A0A9Q1H592-F1
#
_cell.length_a   1.000
_cell.length_b   1.000
_cell.length_c   1.000
_cell.angle_alpha   90.00
_cell.angle_beta   90.00
_cell.angle_gamma   90.00
#
_symmetry.space_group_name_H-M   'P 1'
#
loop_
_entity.id
_entity.type
_entity.pdbx_description
1 polymer ?
#
loop_
_entity_poly.entity_id
_entity_poly.type
_entity_poly.pdbx_seq_one_letter_code
_entity_poly.pdbx_strand_id
1 'polypeptide(L)'
;MINFETKRGDSLFVTYNFFRIGDNFYNYTLVSVGDFTGTIESFVTWCPANMDYGNCKCQGTCANPTPTGNCNCSLDDRVCFCPDDFLMDGDKCILRERCGCYIEDVGVIPEGEIYVNSNCSQRCDCQGGTVTCTAYQCHSDATCKNESGVSECVCNHGYQGDGQSCTRLPIDCFDLQKAGNTASRDYTIKPVGWSEGPFTINCNMTIDGGGWTVVQRRNNGDQPFNLGWERYKEGFGTLTGEFWMGNDKLAFMTNQRDYELRIDFNNYRYQPYYAKYDLFRITDESNKYRLVGLGNYTGNAGYDSLRFHYYQAFSTIDEDNDVDLDNADGCAALYQSAWWQVKMRNQPATKVILRLENGFVNFHRDWIEYVNGFGFLNVDFWLGNEKLAYLTNQNQYELMINFETKRGDSLFVTYNFFRIGDNFYNYTLVSVGDFTGTIESFVTWCPANMDYGNCKCQGTCANPTPTGNCNCSLDGRMCFCSDEFLMHEDKCIPRDSCGCYIEDFGVIPEGETYVNSNCSQRCECQAGILTCTTYQCHLDATCKEENEVRQCTCNHGYEGDGQSCTRLPIDCFDLQEDGYTTSGNYTINPVGWSEGPFTINCNMTIDGGGWTVFQRRNNGDQTFNLGWERYKKGFGTLTGEFWMGNDKLAFMTNQRDYELRIDFNNFRGLRYYAKYDLFRITNESNKYRLVGLGNYTGNAGSDSLRYHHFQAFSTIDQDNDVDLDNAGGCAVLYESAWWYNDCAHSDLNRRYTESRVEWSGVEWSGVEWSRVE
;
A
#
# COMPACT_ATOMS: atom_id res chain seq x y z
N MET A 1 -31.27 66.77 -45.14
CA MET A 1 -31.45 65.83 -46.27
C MET A 1 -30.56 64.64 -45.98
N ILE A 2 -31.15 63.44 -45.99
CA ILE A 2 -30.44 62.18 -45.80
C ILE A 2 -30.65 61.39 -47.09
N ASN A 3 -29.54 60.96 -47.70
CA ASN A 3 -29.54 60.15 -48.91
C ASN A 3 -29.23 58.70 -48.53
N PHE A 4 -29.92 57.78 -49.16
CA PHE A 4 -29.75 56.34 -49.03
C PHE A 4 -29.53 55.74 -50.40
N GLU A 5 -28.69 54.72 -50.48
CA GLU A 5 -28.50 53.93 -51.69
C GLU A 5 -28.92 52.50 -51.40
N THR A 6 -29.82 51.94 -52.23
CA THR A 6 -30.25 50.55 -52.07
C THR A 6 -29.15 49.60 -52.57
N LYS A 7 -29.19 48.34 -52.14
CA LYS A 7 -28.30 47.27 -52.64
C LYS A 7 -28.37 47.06 -54.16
N ARG A 8 -29.38 47.64 -54.84
CA ARG A 8 -29.58 47.63 -56.31
C ARG A 8 -29.07 48.91 -57.00
N GLY A 9 -28.49 49.85 -56.26
CA GLY A 9 -27.98 51.12 -56.79
C GLY A 9 -29.02 52.24 -56.91
N ASP A 10 -30.22 52.08 -56.34
CA ASP A 10 -31.24 53.13 -56.37
C ASP A 10 -30.93 54.19 -55.30
N SER A 11 -30.91 55.46 -55.67
CA SER A 11 -30.75 56.57 -54.72
C SER A 11 -32.12 57.04 -54.21
N LEU A 12 -32.38 56.85 -52.92
CA LEU A 12 -33.54 57.37 -52.20
C LEU A 12 -33.11 58.56 -51.34
N PHE A 13 -33.97 59.56 -51.18
CA PHE A 13 -33.67 60.67 -50.28
C PHE A 13 -34.88 61.07 -49.46
N VAL A 14 -34.61 61.57 -48.25
CA VAL A 14 -35.60 62.20 -47.38
C VAL A 14 -35.05 63.51 -46.84
N THR A 15 -35.88 64.56 -46.90
CA THR A 15 -35.56 65.87 -46.36
C THR A 15 -36.59 66.25 -45.32
N TYR A 16 -36.14 66.39 -44.08
CA TYR A 16 -36.94 66.93 -42.98
C TYR A 16 -36.82 68.46 -42.96
N ASN A 17 -37.93 69.16 -42.74
CA ASN A 17 -37.93 70.62 -42.67
C ASN A 17 -37.24 71.16 -41.40
N PHE A 18 -37.23 70.40 -40.30
CA PHE A 18 -36.39 70.66 -39.13
C PHE A 18 -36.04 69.37 -38.39
N PHE A 19 -34.97 69.43 -37.59
CA PHE A 19 -34.65 68.41 -36.59
C PHE A 19 -33.99 69.03 -35.35
N ARG A 20 -34.13 68.36 -34.20
CA ARG A 20 -33.44 68.72 -32.94
C ARG A 20 -32.75 67.50 -32.36
N ILE A 21 -31.48 67.66 -32.03
CA ILE A 21 -30.69 66.68 -31.27
C ILE A 21 -30.64 67.13 -29.81
N GLY A 22 -30.83 66.19 -28.91
CA GLY A 22 -30.88 66.43 -27.48
C GLY A 22 -29.49 66.71 -26.93
N ASP A 23 -29.43 67.26 -25.74
CA ASP A 23 -28.16 67.41 -25.04
C ASP A 23 -27.73 66.09 -24.39
N ASN A 24 -26.74 66.17 -23.50
CA ASN A 24 -26.18 65.02 -22.80
C ASN A 24 -27.22 64.26 -21.94
N PHE A 25 -28.29 64.92 -21.49
CA PHE A 25 -29.37 64.26 -20.75
C PHE A 25 -30.14 63.27 -21.63
N TYR A 26 -30.23 63.57 -22.93
CA TYR A 26 -30.84 62.71 -23.94
C TYR A 26 -29.78 61.94 -24.75
N ASN A 27 -28.54 61.87 -24.25
CA ASN A 27 -27.42 61.17 -24.86
C ASN A 27 -27.15 61.55 -26.34
N TYR A 28 -27.38 62.83 -26.69
CA TYR A 28 -27.26 63.34 -28.07
C TYR A 28 -28.12 62.60 -29.10
N THR A 29 -29.25 62.05 -28.67
CA THR A 29 -30.21 61.39 -29.56
C THR A 29 -31.14 62.41 -30.24
N LEU A 30 -31.74 62.01 -31.35
CA LEU A 30 -32.69 62.82 -32.10
C LEU A 30 -34.01 62.91 -31.32
N VAL A 31 -34.38 64.11 -30.85
CA VAL A 31 -35.53 64.29 -29.94
C VAL A 31 -36.79 64.71 -30.70
N SER A 32 -36.63 65.36 -31.86
CA SER A 32 -37.76 65.78 -32.69
C SER A 32 -37.33 65.97 -34.15
N VAL A 33 -38.23 65.59 -35.06
CA VAL A 33 -38.16 65.86 -36.50
C VAL A 33 -39.51 66.43 -36.95
N GLY A 34 -39.48 67.33 -37.93
CA GLY A 34 -40.69 67.85 -38.56
C GLY A 34 -41.18 67.01 -39.73
N ASP A 35 -42.09 67.57 -40.53
CA ASP A 35 -42.59 66.91 -41.75
C ASP A 35 -41.45 66.67 -42.75
N PHE A 36 -41.59 65.58 -43.51
CA PHE A 36 -40.60 65.18 -44.50
C PHE A 36 -41.14 65.24 -45.92
N THR A 37 -40.23 65.50 -46.87
CA THR A 37 -40.46 65.37 -48.31
C THR A 37 -39.34 64.51 -48.92
N GLY A 38 -39.68 63.63 -49.85
CA GLY A 38 -38.72 62.68 -50.41
C GLY A 38 -39.39 61.59 -51.26
N THR A 39 -38.59 60.66 -51.78
CA THR A 39 -39.04 59.58 -52.68
C THR A 39 -39.64 58.37 -51.95
N ILE A 40 -40.01 58.51 -50.69
CA ILE A 40 -40.37 57.39 -49.80
C ILE A 40 -41.78 57.64 -49.26
N GLU A 41 -42.79 56.89 -49.73
CA GLU A 41 -44.22 57.09 -49.36
C GLU A 41 -44.71 56.19 -48.19
N SER A 42 -43.90 55.28 -47.65
CA SER A 42 -44.23 54.54 -46.42
C SER A 42 -43.01 53.90 -45.76
N PHE A 43 -43.14 53.51 -44.48
CA PHE A 43 -42.10 52.98 -43.61
C PHE A 43 -41.20 51.94 -44.30
N VAL A 44 -39.95 52.30 -44.57
CA VAL A 44 -38.92 51.35 -45.00
C VAL A 44 -38.54 50.51 -43.80
N THR A 45 -38.76 49.20 -43.89
CA THR A 45 -38.28 48.23 -42.91
C THR A 45 -36.80 47.99 -43.18
N TRP A 46 -35.94 48.41 -42.25
CA TRP A 46 -34.50 48.23 -42.35
C TRP A 46 -34.09 46.96 -41.64
N CYS A 47 -33.26 46.15 -42.29
CA CYS A 47 -32.57 45.07 -41.61
C CYS A 47 -31.23 45.55 -41.03
N PRO A 48 -30.83 45.05 -39.85
CA PRO A 48 -29.48 45.23 -39.33
C PRO A 48 -28.41 44.85 -40.36
N ALA A 49 -27.18 45.33 -40.13
CA ALA A 49 -26.05 45.02 -41.01
C ALA A 49 -25.90 43.49 -41.18
N ASN A 50 -25.63 43.05 -42.41
CA ASN A 50 -25.48 41.64 -42.81
C ASN A 50 -26.76 40.78 -42.70
N MET A 51 -27.95 41.39 -42.72
CA MET A 51 -29.24 40.70 -42.86
C MET A 51 -29.93 41.07 -44.18
N ASP A 52 -30.60 40.11 -44.80
CA ASP A 52 -31.47 40.32 -45.96
C ASP A 52 -32.94 40.36 -45.54
N TYR A 53 -33.77 41.13 -46.23
CA TYR A 53 -35.21 41.24 -45.98
C TYR A 53 -36.00 40.37 -46.95
N GLY A 54 -36.87 39.49 -46.45
CA GLY A 54 -37.70 38.63 -47.29
C GLY A 54 -38.62 37.72 -46.51
N ASN A 55 -39.14 36.69 -47.17
CA ASN A 55 -40.06 35.75 -46.53
C ASN A 55 -39.36 35.00 -45.39
N CYS A 56 -40.08 34.74 -44.31
CA CYS A 56 -39.60 33.98 -43.15
C CYS A 56 -38.98 32.65 -43.59
N LYS A 57 -37.71 32.43 -43.22
CA LYS A 57 -36.97 31.18 -43.42
C LYS A 57 -36.54 30.65 -42.06
N CYS A 58 -36.45 29.33 -41.90
CA CYS A 58 -35.75 28.72 -40.76
C CYS A 58 -34.29 29.19 -40.79
N GLN A 59 -33.88 29.91 -39.75
CA GLN A 59 -32.53 30.46 -39.62
C GLN A 59 -31.71 29.56 -38.71
N GLY A 60 -30.51 29.18 -39.16
CA GLY A 60 -29.51 28.61 -38.27
C GLY A 60 -28.97 29.69 -37.32
N THR A 61 -28.80 29.33 -36.05
CA THR A 61 -28.09 30.16 -35.07
C THR A 61 -26.69 29.59 -34.85
N CYS A 62 -25.76 30.33 -34.26
CA CYS A 62 -24.48 29.73 -33.85
C CYS A 62 -24.71 28.52 -32.91
N ALA A 63 -25.74 28.59 -32.06
CA ALA A 63 -26.13 27.52 -31.13
C ALA A 63 -26.86 26.34 -31.77
N ASN A 64 -27.32 26.46 -33.02
CA ASN A 64 -27.90 25.36 -33.81
C ASN A 64 -27.81 25.70 -35.31
N PRO A 65 -26.73 25.30 -36.01
CA PRO A 65 -26.52 25.62 -37.41
C PRO A 65 -27.52 24.96 -38.36
N THR A 66 -28.18 23.88 -37.92
CA THR A 66 -29.12 23.07 -38.71
C THR A 66 -30.41 22.85 -37.92
N PRO A 67 -31.34 23.83 -37.90
CA PRO A 67 -32.58 23.69 -37.16
C PRO A 67 -33.47 22.60 -37.81
N THR A 68 -33.50 21.42 -37.20
CA THR A 68 -34.45 20.34 -37.54
C THR A 68 -35.64 20.40 -36.58
N GLY A 69 -36.72 21.08 -36.99
CA GLY A 69 -37.94 21.17 -36.20
C GLY A 69 -38.81 22.36 -36.61
N ASN A 70 -40.10 22.33 -36.26
CA ASN A 70 -41.11 23.34 -36.62
C ASN A 70 -40.68 24.76 -36.20
N CYS A 71 -40.00 25.47 -37.09
CA CYS A 71 -39.83 26.91 -36.97
C CYS A 71 -41.21 27.54 -37.11
N ASN A 72 -41.60 28.39 -36.17
CA ASN A 72 -42.88 29.07 -36.17
C ASN A 72 -42.87 30.22 -37.20
N CYS A 73 -42.73 29.89 -38.48
CA CYS A 73 -42.75 30.82 -39.61
C CYS A 73 -44.06 30.66 -40.37
N SER A 74 -44.88 31.71 -40.43
CA SER A 74 -45.96 31.80 -41.41
C SER A 74 -45.37 32.24 -42.75
N LEU A 75 -45.77 31.60 -43.86
CA LEU A 75 -45.22 31.88 -45.20
C LEU A 75 -45.48 33.31 -45.71
N ASP A 76 -46.36 34.06 -45.04
CA ASP A 76 -46.70 35.45 -45.35
C ASP A 76 -45.97 36.50 -44.50
N ASP A 77 -45.16 36.08 -43.51
CA ASP A 77 -44.39 37.00 -42.68
C ASP A 77 -43.08 37.42 -43.36
N ARG A 78 -42.89 38.73 -43.55
CA ARG A 78 -41.63 39.31 -44.05
C ARG A 78 -40.77 39.81 -42.91
N VAL A 79 -39.60 39.21 -42.75
CA VAL A 79 -38.67 39.47 -41.65
C VAL A 79 -37.24 39.62 -42.16
N CYS A 80 -36.38 40.18 -41.33
CA CYS A 80 -34.94 40.20 -41.55
C CYS A 80 -34.35 38.85 -41.21
N PHE A 81 -33.49 38.33 -42.09
CA PHE A 81 -32.91 37.01 -41.96
C PHE A 81 -31.43 37.03 -42.41
N CYS A 82 -30.57 36.23 -41.79
CA CYS A 82 -29.18 36.04 -42.21
C CYS A 82 -29.07 35.47 -43.63
N PRO A 83 -28.25 36.07 -44.53
CA PRO A 83 -27.93 35.52 -45.84
C PRO A 83 -27.28 34.14 -45.76
N ASP A 84 -27.21 33.45 -46.90
CA ASP A 84 -26.43 32.21 -47.01
C ASP A 84 -24.96 32.47 -46.57
N ASP A 85 -24.37 31.53 -45.84
CA ASP A 85 -23.07 31.61 -45.15
C ASP A 85 -23.00 32.44 -43.85
N PHE A 86 -24.11 33.03 -43.39
CA PHE A 86 -24.21 33.73 -42.10
C PHE A 86 -25.14 32.98 -41.14
N LEU A 87 -24.81 33.02 -39.85
CA LEU A 87 -25.60 32.47 -38.75
C LEU A 87 -25.97 33.57 -37.75
N MET A 88 -27.11 33.39 -37.09
CA MET A 88 -27.61 34.35 -36.10
C MET A 88 -26.90 34.13 -34.75
N ASP A 89 -26.29 35.19 -34.23
CA ASP A 89 -25.71 35.29 -32.89
C ASP A 89 -26.35 36.46 -32.14
N GLY A 90 -27.24 36.16 -31.19
CA GLY A 90 -28.10 37.18 -30.57
C GLY A 90 -28.97 37.89 -31.61
N ASP A 91 -28.73 39.19 -31.81
CA ASP A 91 -29.44 40.07 -32.75
C ASP A 91 -28.65 40.37 -34.05
N LYS A 92 -27.49 39.74 -34.26
CA LYS A 92 -26.59 40.00 -35.39
C LYS A 92 -26.38 38.76 -36.25
N CYS A 93 -26.12 38.98 -37.54
CA CYS A 93 -25.64 37.93 -38.44
C CYS A 93 -24.12 38.02 -38.56
N ILE A 94 -23.46 36.93 -38.17
CA ILE A 94 -22.02 36.78 -38.30
C ILE A 94 -21.71 35.65 -39.28
N LEU A 95 -20.53 35.72 -39.91
CA LEU A 95 -20.07 34.66 -40.80
C LEU A 95 -20.00 33.33 -40.04
N ARG A 96 -20.41 32.23 -40.68
CA ARG A 96 -20.43 30.89 -40.08
C ARG A 96 -19.09 30.48 -39.44
N GLU A 97 -17.98 30.85 -40.07
CA GLU A 97 -16.61 30.65 -39.56
C GLU A 97 -16.29 31.40 -38.25
N ARG A 98 -17.13 32.37 -37.82
CA ARG A 98 -16.95 33.15 -36.58
C ARG A 98 -17.84 32.68 -35.43
N CYS A 99 -18.71 31.69 -35.65
CA CYS A 99 -19.66 31.19 -34.67
C CYS A 99 -19.06 30.16 -33.69
N GLY A 100 -17.81 29.73 -33.86
CA GLY A 100 -17.31 28.50 -33.23
C GLY A 100 -17.93 27.25 -33.86
N CYS A 101 -17.71 26.07 -33.26
CA CYS A 101 -18.19 24.81 -33.81
C CYS A 101 -19.24 24.17 -32.90
N TYR A 102 -20.34 23.70 -33.50
CA TYR A 102 -21.44 23.10 -32.75
C TYR A 102 -21.28 21.58 -32.60
N ILE A 103 -21.41 21.08 -31.37
CA ILE A 103 -21.44 19.66 -30.99
C ILE A 103 -22.78 19.39 -30.28
N GLU A 104 -23.53 18.40 -30.74
CA GLU A 104 -24.92 18.12 -30.32
C GLU A 104 -25.08 17.95 -28.79
N ASP A 105 -24.12 17.31 -28.13
CA ASP A 105 -24.15 17.00 -26.69
C ASP A 105 -23.59 18.12 -25.78
N VAL A 106 -23.03 19.20 -26.36
CA VAL A 106 -22.22 20.21 -25.61
C VAL A 106 -22.63 21.65 -25.93
N GLY A 107 -23.14 21.89 -27.14
CA GLY A 107 -23.36 23.23 -27.67
C GLY A 107 -22.18 23.72 -28.50
N VAL A 108 -21.86 25.02 -28.40
CA VAL A 108 -20.86 25.67 -29.25
C VAL A 108 -19.51 25.71 -28.53
N ILE A 109 -18.49 25.12 -29.13
CA ILE A 109 -17.10 25.27 -28.70
C ILE A 109 -16.42 26.42 -29.47
N PRO A 110 -15.62 27.28 -28.80
CA PRO A 110 -14.91 28.37 -29.47
C PRO A 110 -13.94 27.89 -30.55
N GLU A 111 -13.64 28.77 -31.51
CA GLU A 111 -12.65 28.50 -32.56
C GLU A 111 -11.27 28.21 -31.97
N GLY A 112 -10.63 27.12 -32.41
CA GLY A 112 -9.33 26.66 -31.90
C GLY A 112 -9.38 25.83 -30.62
N GLU A 113 -10.56 25.63 -30.02
CA GLU A 113 -10.73 24.77 -28.85
C GLU A 113 -10.91 23.29 -29.24
N ILE A 114 -10.54 22.42 -28.29
CA ILE A 114 -10.62 20.97 -28.44
C ILE A 114 -11.65 20.44 -27.45
N TYR A 115 -12.56 19.61 -27.96
CA TYR A 115 -13.53 18.90 -27.14
C TYR A 115 -13.23 17.41 -27.12
N VAL A 116 -13.36 16.78 -25.95
CA VAL A 116 -13.32 15.33 -25.79
C VAL A 116 -14.60 14.93 -25.07
N ASN A 117 -15.22 13.83 -25.53
CA ASN A 117 -16.47 13.36 -24.97
C ASN A 117 -16.31 12.67 -23.60
N SER A 118 -17.42 12.55 -22.87
CA SER A 118 -17.50 12.10 -21.47
C SER A 118 -16.86 10.74 -21.16
N ASN A 119 -16.69 9.89 -22.18
CA ASN A 119 -16.09 8.57 -22.09
C ASN A 119 -14.69 8.49 -22.73
N CYS A 120 -14.09 9.63 -23.09
CA CYS A 120 -12.80 9.75 -23.77
C CYS A 120 -12.64 8.79 -24.97
N SER A 121 -13.69 8.62 -25.78
CA SER A 121 -13.67 7.80 -27.01
C SER A 121 -13.46 8.62 -28.28
N GLN A 122 -13.71 9.93 -28.23
CA GLN A 122 -13.61 10.83 -29.37
C GLN A 122 -13.03 12.18 -28.95
N ARG A 123 -12.14 12.71 -29.79
CA ARG A 123 -11.52 14.04 -29.67
C ARG A 123 -11.82 14.85 -30.93
N CYS A 124 -12.42 16.02 -30.74
CA CYS A 124 -12.94 16.89 -31.77
C CYS A 124 -12.20 18.22 -31.77
N ASP A 125 -11.72 18.64 -32.94
CA ASP A 125 -11.03 19.91 -33.17
C ASP A 125 -11.95 20.87 -33.92
N CYS A 126 -12.02 22.13 -33.46
CA CYS A 126 -12.83 23.17 -34.08
C CYS A 126 -11.96 24.09 -34.95
N GLN A 127 -12.13 23.99 -36.27
CA GLN A 127 -11.45 24.86 -37.24
C GLN A 127 -12.42 25.41 -38.28
N GLY A 128 -12.46 26.73 -38.42
CA GLY A 128 -13.29 27.45 -39.40
C GLY A 128 -14.78 27.16 -39.26
N GLY A 129 -15.28 26.97 -38.03
CA GLY A 129 -16.68 26.59 -37.78
C GLY A 129 -17.05 25.16 -38.20
N THR A 130 -16.06 24.30 -38.46
CA THR A 130 -16.24 22.87 -38.76
C THR A 130 -15.63 22.01 -37.66
N VAL A 131 -16.40 21.05 -37.14
CA VAL A 131 -15.90 20.06 -36.17
C VAL A 131 -15.29 18.88 -36.94
N THR A 132 -14.04 18.54 -36.61
CA THR A 132 -13.41 17.30 -37.07
C THR A 132 -13.11 16.41 -35.87
N CYS A 133 -13.82 15.27 -35.75
CA CYS A 133 -13.63 14.32 -34.66
C CYS A 133 -12.79 13.12 -35.09
N THR A 134 -11.88 12.69 -34.22
CA THR A 134 -11.03 11.51 -34.37
C THR A 134 -11.22 10.58 -33.18
N ALA A 135 -10.89 9.29 -33.37
CA ALA A 135 -10.89 8.34 -32.28
C ALA A 135 -9.86 8.75 -31.22
N TYR A 136 -10.27 8.72 -29.96
CA TYR A 136 -9.45 9.07 -28.81
C TYR A 136 -9.54 7.92 -27.81
N GLN A 137 -8.43 7.51 -27.24
CA GLN A 137 -8.39 6.46 -26.23
C GLN A 137 -7.31 6.78 -25.21
N CYS A 138 -7.67 6.73 -23.93
CA CYS A 138 -6.68 6.87 -22.87
C CYS A 138 -5.71 5.69 -22.87
N HIS A 139 -4.47 5.94 -22.47
CA HIS A 139 -3.51 4.89 -22.16
C HIS A 139 -4.10 3.92 -21.13
N SER A 140 -3.62 2.67 -21.08
CA SER A 140 -3.97 1.71 -20.02
C SER A 140 -3.69 2.23 -18.61
N ASP A 141 -2.75 3.16 -18.50
CA ASP A 141 -2.31 3.81 -17.27
C ASP A 141 -2.78 5.26 -17.19
N ALA A 142 -3.90 5.60 -17.83
CA ALA A 142 -4.60 6.86 -17.68
C ALA A 142 -6.07 6.63 -17.33
N THR A 143 -6.66 7.63 -16.67
CA THR A 143 -8.09 7.69 -16.38
C THR A 143 -8.68 8.91 -17.09
N CYS A 144 -9.84 8.72 -17.72
CA CYS A 144 -10.64 9.82 -18.24
C CYS A 144 -11.20 10.64 -17.07
N LYS A 145 -10.79 11.89 -16.92
CA LYS A 145 -11.27 12.81 -15.89
C LYS A 145 -12.15 13.89 -16.51
N ASN A 146 -13.23 14.24 -15.82
CA ASN A 146 -14.13 15.31 -16.22
C ASN A 146 -13.97 16.48 -15.26
N GLU A 147 -13.27 17.53 -15.69
CA GLU A 147 -13.19 18.79 -14.95
C GLU A 147 -13.91 19.88 -15.75
N SER A 148 -14.91 20.52 -15.14
CA SER A 148 -15.60 21.68 -15.73
C SER A 148 -16.28 21.46 -17.10
N GLY A 149 -16.71 20.23 -17.41
CA GLY A 149 -17.45 19.90 -18.64
C GLY A 149 -16.59 19.51 -19.84
N VAL A 150 -15.27 19.45 -19.67
CA VAL A 150 -14.33 18.91 -20.66
C VAL A 150 -13.70 17.65 -20.08
N SER A 151 -13.73 16.57 -20.86
CA SER A 151 -13.08 15.32 -20.51
C SER A 151 -11.63 15.34 -20.97
N GLU A 152 -10.71 14.79 -20.19
CA GLU A 152 -9.34 14.57 -20.68
C GLU A 152 -8.76 13.29 -20.09
N CYS A 153 -7.93 12.61 -20.86
CA CYS A 153 -7.15 11.51 -20.32
C CYS A 153 -6.06 12.10 -19.40
N VAL A 154 -6.02 11.64 -18.15
CA VAL A 154 -5.01 12.02 -17.19
C VAL A 154 -4.28 10.77 -16.72
N CYS A 155 -2.96 10.75 -16.83
CA CYS A 155 -2.17 9.60 -16.39
C CYS A 155 -2.43 9.28 -14.91
N ASN A 156 -2.54 7.98 -14.62
CA ASN A 156 -2.74 7.44 -13.28
C ASN A 156 -1.55 7.81 -12.38
N HIS A 157 -1.75 7.74 -11.06
CA HIS A 157 -0.69 8.04 -10.10
C HIS A 157 0.57 7.20 -10.38
N GLY A 158 1.72 7.88 -10.51
CA GLY A 158 3.00 7.24 -10.84
C GLY A 158 3.36 7.28 -12.34
N TYR A 159 2.50 7.82 -13.19
CA TYR A 159 2.72 7.93 -14.63
C TYR A 159 2.64 9.40 -15.09
N GLN A 160 3.37 9.73 -16.16
CA GLN A 160 3.38 11.04 -16.81
C GLN A 160 3.22 10.92 -18.32
N GLY A 161 2.51 11.89 -18.90
CA GLY A 161 2.36 12.09 -20.33
C GLY A 161 1.07 12.84 -20.64
N ASP A 162 0.59 12.73 -21.87
CA ASP A 162 -0.59 13.46 -22.37
C ASP A 162 -1.91 12.69 -22.14
N GLY A 163 -1.87 11.62 -21.34
CA GLY A 163 -3.01 10.75 -21.05
C GLY A 163 -3.32 9.71 -22.12
N GLN A 164 -2.92 9.93 -23.38
CA GLN A 164 -2.96 8.89 -24.42
C GLN A 164 -1.67 8.05 -24.41
N SER A 165 -0.58 8.67 -24.01
CA SER A 165 0.70 8.03 -23.71
C SER A 165 1.04 8.33 -22.26
N CYS A 166 1.14 7.29 -21.44
CA CYS A 166 1.52 7.41 -20.04
C CYS A 166 2.75 6.56 -19.79
N THR A 167 3.82 7.22 -19.40
CA THR A 167 5.09 6.59 -19.06
C THR A 167 5.25 6.59 -17.55
N ARG A 168 5.58 5.42 -16.98
CA ARG A 168 5.84 5.32 -15.55
C ARG A 168 7.03 6.22 -15.21
N LEU A 169 6.84 7.12 -14.25
CA LEU A 169 7.93 7.92 -13.73
C LEU A 169 8.84 7.03 -12.88
N PRO A 170 10.16 7.23 -12.96
CA PRO A 170 11.09 6.52 -12.09
C PRO A 170 10.81 6.88 -10.62
N ILE A 171 10.96 5.90 -9.73
CA ILE A 171 10.76 6.11 -8.28
C ILE A 171 11.97 6.84 -7.69
N ASP A 172 13.17 6.56 -8.20
CA ASP A 172 14.43 7.16 -7.77
C ASP A 172 15.53 7.02 -8.84
N CYS A 173 16.77 7.37 -8.48
CA CYS A 173 17.93 7.27 -9.38
C CYS A 173 18.34 5.84 -9.73
N PHE A 174 18.03 4.85 -8.91
CA PHE A 174 18.35 3.45 -9.20
C PHE A 174 17.46 2.91 -10.32
N ASP A 175 16.17 3.26 -10.31
CA ASP A 175 15.26 2.92 -11.41
C ASP A 175 15.72 3.57 -12.74
N LEU A 176 16.21 4.82 -12.68
CA LEU A 176 16.79 5.52 -13.83
C LEU A 176 18.05 4.83 -14.36
N GLN A 177 18.94 4.41 -13.47
CA GLN A 177 20.15 3.67 -13.82
C GLN A 177 19.81 2.33 -14.49
N LYS A 178 18.85 1.57 -13.94
CA LYS A 178 18.35 0.33 -14.55
C LYS A 178 17.72 0.55 -15.91
N ALA A 179 17.06 1.69 -16.11
CA ALA A 179 16.55 2.11 -17.41
C ALA A 179 17.65 2.55 -18.40
N GLY A 180 18.93 2.42 -18.03
CA GLY A 180 20.08 2.71 -18.89
C GLY A 180 20.55 4.16 -18.87
N ASN A 181 20.05 4.99 -17.94
CA ASN A 181 20.53 6.36 -17.81
C ASN A 181 21.90 6.39 -17.13
N THR A 182 22.89 6.99 -17.80
CA THR A 182 24.29 7.06 -17.33
C THR A 182 24.75 8.47 -16.97
N ALA A 183 23.93 9.49 -17.21
CA ALA A 183 24.29 10.89 -16.96
C ALA A 183 23.97 11.32 -15.52
N SER A 184 24.98 11.80 -14.80
CA SER A 184 24.79 12.48 -13.51
C SER A 184 24.20 13.87 -13.72
N ARG A 185 22.92 14.05 -13.38
CA ARG A 185 22.16 15.30 -13.54
C ARG A 185 20.86 15.25 -12.74
N ASP A 186 20.03 16.27 -12.89
CA ASP A 186 18.73 16.34 -12.26
C ASP A 186 17.69 15.54 -13.08
N TYR A 187 16.84 14.80 -12.37
CA TYR A 187 15.74 14.01 -12.93
C TYR A 187 14.46 14.22 -12.14
N THR A 188 13.33 14.13 -12.82
CA THR A 188 12.01 14.16 -12.20
C THR A 188 11.58 12.74 -11.84
N ILE A 189 11.21 12.53 -10.57
CA ILE A 189 10.75 11.25 -10.04
C ILE A 189 9.36 11.38 -9.42
N LYS A 190 8.67 10.25 -9.26
CA LYS A 190 7.42 10.17 -8.49
C LYS A 190 7.35 8.85 -7.71
N PRO A 191 7.75 8.86 -6.43
CA PRO A 191 7.61 7.70 -5.56
C PRO A 191 6.14 7.26 -5.44
N VAL A 192 5.92 5.93 -5.41
CA VAL A 192 4.58 5.35 -5.30
C VAL A 192 3.98 5.71 -3.95
N GLY A 193 2.76 6.25 -3.93
CA GLY A 193 2.07 6.66 -2.70
C GLY A 193 2.42 8.08 -2.20
N TRP A 194 3.34 8.79 -2.87
CA TRP A 194 3.58 10.21 -2.58
C TRP A 194 2.35 11.03 -2.97
N SER A 195 1.79 11.76 -2.00
CA SER A 195 0.53 12.49 -2.16
C SER A 195 0.67 13.75 -3.02
N GLU A 196 1.85 14.36 -3.03
CA GLU A 196 2.10 15.56 -3.83
C GLU A 196 2.53 15.22 -5.28
N GLY A 197 2.75 16.25 -6.08
CA GLY A 197 3.22 16.11 -7.46
C GLY A 197 4.61 15.46 -7.58
N PRO A 198 5.02 15.07 -8.80
CA PRO A 198 6.39 14.65 -9.05
C PRO A 198 7.38 15.77 -8.67
N PHE A 199 8.57 15.40 -8.22
CA PHE A 199 9.60 16.35 -7.79
C PHE A 199 10.96 16.00 -8.39
N THR A 200 11.84 17.00 -8.42
CA THR A 200 13.18 16.86 -9.02
C THR A 200 14.20 16.45 -7.97
N ILE A 201 15.04 15.46 -8.32
CA ILE A 201 16.19 15.01 -7.53
C ILE A 201 17.47 15.08 -8.35
N ASN A 202 18.61 15.18 -7.68
CA ASN A 202 19.90 15.04 -8.34
C ASN A 202 20.38 13.58 -8.28
N CYS A 203 20.73 13.02 -9.43
CA CYS A 203 21.26 11.66 -9.54
C CYS A 203 22.76 11.67 -9.85
N ASN A 204 23.52 10.86 -9.12
CA ASN A 204 24.90 10.53 -9.46
C ASN A 204 24.97 9.13 -10.06
N MET A 205 25.31 9.08 -11.35
CA MET A 205 25.36 7.86 -12.16
C MET A 205 26.79 7.34 -12.38
N THR A 206 27.80 7.99 -11.80
CA THR A 206 29.21 7.70 -12.08
C THR A 206 29.94 7.04 -10.92
N ILE A 207 29.53 7.34 -9.69
CA ILE A 207 30.17 6.82 -8.49
C ILE A 207 29.60 5.43 -8.18
N ASP A 208 30.48 4.46 -7.91
CA ASP A 208 30.12 3.14 -7.37
C ASP A 208 28.99 2.44 -8.13
N GLY A 209 29.14 2.36 -9.46
CA GLY A 209 28.14 1.79 -10.35
C GLY A 209 27.04 2.76 -10.80
N GLY A 210 26.78 3.84 -10.06
CA GLY A 210 25.74 4.84 -10.34
C GLY A 210 24.41 4.55 -9.64
N GLY A 211 23.37 5.33 -9.96
CA GLY A 211 22.03 5.16 -9.37
C GLY A 211 21.83 5.85 -8.01
N TRP A 212 22.75 6.73 -7.60
CA TRP A 212 22.70 7.38 -6.29
C TRP A 212 21.81 8.63 -6.30
N THR A 213 20.78 8.64 -5.45
CA THR A 213 20.01 9.86 -5.14
C THR A 213 20.80 10.74 -4.17
N VAL A 214 21.15 11.95 -4.59
CA VAL A 214 21.91 12.89 -3.76
C VAL A 214 20.95 13.63 -2.83
N VAL A 215 21.07 13.37 -1.53
CA VAL A 215 20.18 13.94 -0.50
C VAL A 215 20.73 15.21 0.17
N GLN A 216 22.05 15.39 0.10
CA GLN A 216 22.76 16.56 0.61
C GLN A 216 23.96 16.89 -0.27
N ARG A 217 24.24 18.17 -0.46
CA ARG A 217 25.52 18.63 -1.03
C ARG A 217 26.06 19.85 -0.29
N ARG A 218 27.37 19.84 -0.01
CA ARG A 218 28.13 20.95 0.60
C ARG A 218 29.45 21.15 -0.15
N ASN A 219 29.66 22.34 -0.70
CA ASN A 219 30.73 22.66 -1.62
C ASN A 219 31.49 23.97 -1.30
N ASN A 220 30.78 25.04 -0.92
CA ASN A 220 31.33 26.39 -0.87
C ASN A 220 30.81 27.27 0.27
N GLY A 221 29.82 26.80 1.05
CA GLY A 221 29.27 27.50 2.20
C GLY A 221 28.28 28.62 1.88
N ASP A 222 27.78 28.71 0.64
CA ASP A 222 26.81 29.74 0.23
C ASP A 222 25.42 29.49 0.82
N GLN A 223 25.11 28.26 1.24
CA GLN A 223 23.86 27.89 1.87
C GLN A 223 24.05 27.63 3.38
N PRO A 224 23.36 28.37 4.28
CA PRO A 224 23.38 28.05 5.70
C PRO A 224 22.66 26.72 5.99
N PHE A 225 23.26 25.90 6.86
CA PHE A 225 22.71 24.64 7.37
C PHE A 225 22.30 24.73 8.86
N ASN A 226 22.43 25.89 9.49
CA ASN A 226 21.93 26.19 10.83
C ASN A 226 20.46 26.67 10.77
N LEU A 227 19.60 25.89 10.11
CA LEU A 227 18.19 26.22 9.88
C LEU A 227 17.27 25.43 10.82
N GLY A 228 16.03 25.91 10.94
CA GLY A 228 15.00 25.32 11.81
C GLY A 228 14.27 24.11 11.23
N TRP A 229 13.38 23.53 12.03
CA TRP A 229 12.67 22.26 11.77
C TRP A 229 11.96 22.22 10.43
N GLU A 230 11.09 23.19 10.16
CA GLU A 230 10.29 23.25 8.93
C GLU A 230 11.17 23.29 7.66
N ARG A 231 12.33 23.95 7.74
CA ARG A 231 13.26 24.01 6.60
C ARG A 231 13.88 22.65 6.30
N TYR A 232 14.27 21.90 7.34
CA TYR A 232 14.80 20.55 7.17
C TYR A 232 13.73 19.52 6.79
N LYS A 233 12.49 19.75 7.21
CA LYS A 233 11.32 18.98 6.78
C LYS A 233 11.05 19.11 5.29
N GLU A 234 10.88 20.34 4.79
CA GLU A 234 10.54 20.61 3.39
C GLU A 234 11.74 20.45 2.42
N GLY A 235 12.94 20.79 2.90
CA GLY A 235 14.17 20.90 2.12
C GLY A 235 14.53 22.36 1.78
N PHE A 236 15.80 22.59 1.43
CA PHE A 236 16.30 23.93 1.10
C PHE A 236 17.52 23.89 0.18
N GLY A 237 17.84 25.02 -0.45
CA GLY A 237 18.99 25.17 -1.34
C GLY A 237 18.66 24.91 -2.81
N THR A 238 19.67 24.62 -3.63
CA THR A 238 19.52 24.35 -5.07
C THR A 238 20.26 23.09 -5.49
N LEU A 239 19.68 22.28 -6.38
CA LEU A 239 20.28 21.00 -6.81
C LEU A 239 21.62 21.15 -7.55
N THR A 240 21.85 22.32 -8.17
CA THR A 240 23.13 22.68 -8.80
C THR A 240 24.18 23.17 -7.78
N GLY A 241 23.75 23.64 -6.61
CA GLY A 241 24.60 24.18 -5.56
C GLY A 241 24.56 23.32 -4.29
N GLU A 242 24.57 23.97 -3.13
CA GLU A 242 24.38 23.32 -1.83
C GLU A 242 22.89 23.18 -1.51
N PHE A 243 22.49 22.03 -0.98
CA PHE A 243 21.10 21.74 -0.65
C PHE A 243 20.93 20.60 0.36
N TRP A 244 19.73 20.55 0.95
CA TRP A 244 19.17 19.41 1.67
C TRP A 244 17.81 19.05 1.06
N MET A 245 17.59 17.76 0.78
CA MET A 245 16.42 17.29 0.02
C MET A 245 15.09 17.45 0.76
N GLY A 246 15.11 17.41 2.10
CA GLY A 246 13.93 17.45 2.95
C GLY A 246 13.66 16.10 3.62
N ASN A 247 13.38 16.12 4.92
CA ASN A 247 13.19 14.93 5.73
C ASN A 247 11.88 14.19 5.42
N ASP A 248 10.81 14.89 5.01
CA ASP A 248 9.56 14.22 4.58
C ASP A 248 9.80 13.33 3.37
N LYS A 249 10.50 13.86 2.36
CA LYS A 249 10.85 13.11 1.15
C LYS A 249 11.80 11.96 1.48
N LEU A 250 12.80 12.21 2.32
CA LEU A 250 13.80 11.21 2.71
C LEU A 250 13.18 10.07 3.53
N ALA A 251 12.33 10.38 4.49
CA ALA A 251 11.59 9.41 5.29
C ALA A 251 10.65 8.60 4.41
N PHE A 252 9.86 9.27 3.55
CA PHE A 252 8.96 8.58 2.65
C PHE A 252 9.71 7.58 1.76
N MET A 253 10.79 8.02 1.12
CA MET A 253 11.58 7.20 0.19
C MET A 253 12.26 6.01 0.88
N THR A 254 12.95 6.24 2.00
CA THR A 254 13.70 5.18 2.72
C THR A 254 12.81 4.15 3.42
N ASN A 255 11.50 4.39 3.49
CA ASN A 255 10.51 3.41 3.94
C ASN A 255 9.84 2.63 2.79
N GLN A 256 10.15 2.92 1.52
CA GLN A 256 9.61 2.16 0.38
C GLN A 256 10.40 0.88 0.07
N ARG A 257 11.72 0.89 0.30
CA ARG A 257 12.64 -0.23 0.10
C ARG A 257 13.92 -0.01 0.89
N ASP A 258 14.86 -0.95 0.83
CA ASP A 258 16.16 -0.79 1.47
C ASP A 258 17.07 0.08 0.60
N TYR A 259 17.60 1.16 1.18
CA TYR A 259 18.53 2.09 0.53
C TYR A 259 19.91 1.97 1.18
N GLU A 260 20.97 2.07 0.37
CA GLU A 260 22.33 2.27 0.85
C GLU A 260 22.58 3.78 1.10
N LEU A 261 23.44 4.11 2.07
CA LEU A 261 23.91 5.47 2.29
C LEU A 261 25.39 5.59 1.99
N ARG A 262 25.77 6.61 1.23
CA ARG A 262 27.16 6.98 0.99
C ARG A 262 27.38 8.45 1.31
N ILE A 263 28.44 8.74 2.05
CA ILE A 263 28.86 10.09 2.44
C ILE A 263 30.28 10.32 1.92
N ASP A 264 30.42 11.19 0.92
CA ASP A 264 31.71 11.59 0.36
C ASP A 264 32.15 12.94 0.96
N PHE A 265 33.41 13.04 1.38
CA PHE A 265 33.99 14.26 1.95
C PHE A 265 35.49 14.33 1.69
N ASN A 266 36.08 15.52 1.86
CA ASN A 266 37.51 15.72 1.69
C ASN A 266 38.18 16.05 3.02
N ASN A 267 39.40 15.57 3.23
CA ASN A 267 40.21 16.06 4.34
C ASN A 267 40.76 17.47 4.05
N TYR A 268 41.46 18.06 5.02
CA TYR A 268 42.07 19.40 4.90
C TYR A 268 43.13 19.52 3.78
N ARG A 269 43.59 18.39 3.20
CA ARG A 269 44.50 18.33 2.05
C ARG A 269 43.77 18.07 0.73
N TYR A 270 42.43 18.18 0.72
CA TYR A 270 41.57 17.89 -0.44
C TYR A 270 41.66 16.45 -0.94
N GLN A 271 42.06 15.51 -0.08
CA GLN A 271 42.04 14.09 -0.42
C GLN A 271 40.63 13.52 -0.18
N PRO A 272 40.09 12.73 -1.13
CA PRO A 272 38.74 12.22 -1.04
C PRO A 272 38.65 11.03 -0.08
N TYR A 273 37.64 11.10 0.77
CA TYR A 273 37.22 10.05 1.68
C TYR A 273 35.73 9.77 1.48
N TYR A 274 35.33 8.55 1.73
CA TYR A 274 33.94 8.16 1.76
C TYR A 274 33.67 7.16 2.88
N ALA A 275 32.45 7.25 3.42
CA ALA A 275 31.82 6.26 4.28
C ALA A 275 30.60 5.72 3.55
N LYS A 276 30.40 4.39 3.57
CA LYS A 276 29.26 3.72 2.95
C LYS A 276 28.62 2.73 3.93
N TYR A 277 27.28 2.69 3.93
CA TYR A 277 26.44 1.82 4.74
C TYR A 277 25.46 1.08 3.82
N ASP A 278 25.32 -0.24 4.01
CA ASP A 278 24.47 -1.10 3.18
C ASP A 278 22.96 -1.02 3.52
N LEU A 279 22.58 -0.23 4.54
CA LEU A 279 21.20 0.08 4.90
C LEU A 279 21.08 1.50 5.50
N PHE A 280 20.05 2.24 5.10
CA PHE A 280 19.69 3.56 5.61
C PHE A 280 18.17 3.74 5.65
N ARG A 281 17.62 3.98 6.85
CA ARG A 281 16.20 4.26 7.06
C ARG A 281 15.97 5.24 8.21
N ILE A 282 15.04 6.16 8.00
CA ILE A 282 14.58 7.11 9.02
C ILE A 282 13.06 7.01 9.21
N THR A 283 12.56 7.34 10.39
CA THR A 283 11.10 7.36 10.65
C THR A 283 10.44 8.59 10.02
N ASP A 284 9.11 8.66 10.08
CA ASP A 284 8.35 9.87 9.75
C ASP A 284 8.47 10.97 10.84
N GLU A 285 7.81 12.10 10.59
CA GLU A 285 7.76 13.24 11.49
C GLU A 285 7.19 12.89 12.88
N SER A 286 6.21 11.98 12.95
CA SER A 286 5.57 11.60 14.22
C SER A 286 6.57 10.99 15.21
N ASN A 287 7.63 10.38 14.69
CA ASN A 287 8.76 9.83 15.43
C ASN A 287 10.05 10.65 15.28
N LYS A 288 9.94 11.94 14.89
CA LYS A 288 11.04 12.90 14.81
C LYS A 288 12.20 12.48 13.89
N TYR A 289 11.86 11.85 12.75
CA TYR A 289 12.83 11.41 11.73
C TYR A 289 14.00 10.60 12.30
N ARG A 290 13.74 9.73 13.28
CA ARG A 290 14.74 8.94 13.99
C ARG A 290 15.50 8.02 13.03
N LEU A 291 16.83 7.96 13.15
CA LEU A 291 17.67 7.04 12.39
C LEU A 291 17.49 5.60 12.89
N VAL A 292 16.72 4.78 12.18
CA VAL A 292 16.32 3.44 12.62
C VAL A 292 16.92 2.31 11.79
N GLY A 293 17.49 2.59 10.62
CA GLY A 293 18.24 1.63 9.82
C GLY A 293 19.61 2.17 9.50
N LEU A 294 20.67 1.52 10.00
CA LEU A 294 22.06 1.80 9.64
C LEU A 294 22.84 0.49 9.55
N GLY A 295 23.30 0.19 8.34
CA GLY A 295 23.97 -1.05 7.96
C GLY A 295 25.46 -1.12 8.31
N ASN A 296 26.18 -2.05 7.68
CA ASN A 296 27.62 -2.25 7.88
C ASN A 296 28.44 -1.11 7.26
N TYR A 297 29.43 -0.60 8.01
CA TYR A 297 30.34 0.44 7.54
C TYR A 297 31.41 -0.12 6.60
N THR A 298 31.57 0.55 5.46
CA THR A 298 32.68 0.37 4.53
C THR A 298 33.20 1.73 4.07
N GLY A 299 34.38 1.74 3.45
CA GLY A 299 34.98 2.96 2.89
C GLY A 299 36.38 3.22 3.41
N ASN A 300 36.93 4.37 3.06
CA ASN A 300 38.31 4.74 3.38
C ASN A 300 38.41 5.82 4.47
N ALA A 301 37.28 6.27 5.02
CA ALA A 301 37.17 7.28 6.08
C ALA A 301 37.77 6.87 7.44
N GLY A 302 38.26 5.64 7.58
CA GLY A 302 39.02 5.14 8.72
C GLY A 302 38.18 4.74 9.93
N TYR A 303 37.22 5.57 10.35
CA TYR A 303 36.37 5.33 11.53
C TYR A 303 34.89 5.42 11.19
N ASP A 304 34.09 4.53 11.79
CA ASP A 304 32.63 4.52 11.67
C ASP A 304 32.01 5.55 12.63
N SER A 305 32.04 6.82 12.21
CA SER A 305 31.51 7.91 13.03
C SER A 305 29.98 7.96 13.05
N LEU A 306 29.26 7.46 12.03
CA LEU A 306 27.80 7.58 11.99
C LEU A 306 27.11 6.59 12.94
N ARG A 307 27.77 5.47 13.27
CA ARG A 307 27.25 4.49 14.23
C ARG A 307 26.89 5.08 15.59
N PHE A 308 27.63 6.09 16.04
CA PHE A 308 27.34 6.79 17.30
C PHE A 308 26.00 7.55 17.27
N HIS A 309 25.48 7.85 16.09
CA HIS A 309 24.22 8.56 15.88
C HIS A 309 23.04 7.59 15.66
N TYR A 310 23.27 6.28 15.70
CA TYR A 310 22.22 5.29 15.52
C TYR A 310 21.13 5.40 16.59
N TYR A 311 19.87 5.28 16.16
CA TYR A 311 18.68 5.39 16.98
C TYR A 311 18.41 6.77 17.60
N GLN A 312 19.19 7.80 17.24
CA GLN A 312 18.92 9.17 17.69
C GLN A 312 17.82 9.81 16.85
N ALA A 313 17.04 10.70 17.47
CA ALA A 313 16.08 11.55 16.75
C ALA A 313 16.81 12.69 16.04
N PHE A 314 16.22 13.22 14.97
CA PHE A 314 16.79 14.36 14.29
C PHE A 314 16.53 15.62 15.11
N SER A 315 17.54 16.46 15.32
CA SER A 315 17.41 17.71 16.08
C SER A 315 17.82 18.90 15.22
N THR A 316 17.11 20.01 15.35
CA THR A 316 17.41 21.30 14.71
C THR A 316 17.61 22.37 15.79
N ILE A 317 18.05 23.56 15.39
CA ILE A 317 18.34 24.66 16.35
C ILE A 317 17.13 25.10 17.19
N ASP A 318 15.91 24.87 16.68
CA ASP A 318 14.63 25.26 17.26
C ASP A 318 13.79 24.07 17.75
N GLU A 319 14.21 22.83 17.47
CA GLU A 319 13.53 21.60 17.90
C GLU A 319 14.58 20.63 18.45
N ASP A 320 14.72 20.62 19.78
CA ASP A 320 15.67 19.77 20.48
C ASP A 320 15.08 18.39 20.79
N ASN A 321 15.48 17.41 19.99
CA ASN A 321 15.08 16.01 20.17
C ASN A 321 16.25 15.13 20.64
N ASP A 322 17.36 15.73 21.12
CA ASP A 322 18.48 14.95 21.66
C ASP A 322 18.22 14.52 23.12
N VAL A 323 19.02 13.57 23.62
CA VAL A 323 18.80 12.92 24.93
C VAL A 323 19.47 13.71 26.07
N ASP A 324 20.01 14.92 25.81
CA ASP A 324 20.75 15.69 26.82
C ASP A 324 19.82 16.53 27.71
N LEU A 325 19.33 15.92 28.80
CA LEU A 325 18.46 16.57 29.79
C LEU A 325 19.16 17.66 30.64
N ASP A 326 20.47 17.84 30.48
CA ASP A 326 21.32 18.66 31.37
C ASP A 326 21.74 20.02 30.79
N ASN A 327 21.46 20.30 29.50
CA ASN A 327 21.89 21.54 28.85
C ASN A 327 20.69 22.37 28.37
N ALA A 328 20.62 23.64 28.75
CA ALA A 328 19.49 24.52 28.40
C ALA A 328 19.44 24.88 26.91
N ASP A 329 20.55 24.68 26.19
CA ASP A 329 20.67 24.84 24.74
C ASP A 329 21.12 23.49 24.14
N GLY A 330 20.22 22.76 23.45
CA GLY A 330 20.48 21.45 22.85
C GLY A 330 21.67 21.39 21.88
N CYS A 331 22.15 20.19 21.53
CA CYS A 331 23.37 20.00 20.73
C CYS A 331 23.28 20.66 19.35
N ALA A 332 22.09 20.65 18.73
CA ALA A 332 21.85 21.31 17.45
C ALA A 332 22.09 22.84 17.53
N ALA A 333 21.65 23.48 18.62
CA ALA A 333 21.91 24.90 18.88
C ALA A 333 23.40 25.16 19.18
N LEU A 334 24.02 24.31 20.01
CA LEU A 334 25.43 24.42 20.37
C LEU A 334 26.36 24.33 19.15
N TYR A 335 26.12 23.36 18.27
CA TYR A 335 26.94 23.13 17.07
C TYR A 335 26.47 23.95 15.86
N GLN A 336 25.43 24.78 16.01
CA GLN A 336 24.80 25.54 14.92
C GLN A 336 24.53 24.64 13.71
N SER A 337 23.89 23.49 13.94
CA SER A 337 23.68 22.46 12.94
C SER A 337 22.35 21.75 13.16
N ALA A 338 21.92 20.95 12.20
CA ALA A 338 20.88 19.96 12.41
C ALA A 338 21.42 18.57 12.09
N TRP A 339 21.23 17.62 13.00
CA TRP A 339 21.72 16.25 12.84
C TRP A 339 21.09 15.31 13.86
N TRP A 340 21.31 14.00 13.70
CA TRP A 340 21.02 12.96 14.69
C TRP A 340 22.02 13.02 15.86
N GLN A 341 21.99 14.05 16.69
CA GLN A 341 23.10 14.36 17.62
C GLN A 341 23.30 13.35 18.77
N VAL A 342 24.55 13.24 19.25
CA VAL A 342 24.97 12.46 20.44
C VAL A 342 25.90 13.30 21.33
N LYS A 343 25.92 13.01 22.63
CA LYS A 343 26.72 13.68 23.66
C LYS A 343 28.24 13.53 23.41
N MET A 344 28.99 14.61 23.16
CA MET A 344 30.46 14.58 22.96
C MET A 344 31.27 15.35 24.03
N ARG A 345 32.20 14.69 24.74
CA ARG A 345 33.36 15.31 25.44
C ARG A 345 34.66 14.51 25.20
N ASN A 346 35.71 15.20 24.72
CA ASN A 346 37.19 14.98 24.78
C ASN A 346 37.80 13.56 24.76
N GLN A 347 38.88 13.30 23.98
CA GLN A 347 40.01 12.39 24.33
C GLN A 347 41.26 12.43 23.35
N PRO A 348 42.45 11.87 23.74
CA PRO A 348 43.85 12.29 23.48
C PRO A 348 44.81 11.16 22.92
N ALA A 349 46.16 11.29 23.02
CA ALA A 349 47.19 10.44 22.35
C ALA A 349 47.60 9.09 23.04
N THR A 350 47.79 8.01 22.26
CA THR A 350 47.92 6.59 22.69
C THR A 350 49.37 6.02 22.83
N LYS A 351 49.65 5.08 23.75
CA LYS A 351 50.94 4.32 23.93
C LYS A 351 50.74 2.78 24.00
N VAL A 352 51.64 1.96 23.42
CA VAL A 352 51.50 0.47 23.29
C VAL A 352 52.37 -0.31 24.30
N ILE A 353 51.81 -1.32 24.98
CA ILE A 353 52.46 -2.03 26.10
C ILE A 353 52.63 -3.56 25.94
N LEU A 354 51.91 -4.19 25.02
CA LEU A 354 51.94 -5.62 24.70
C LEU A 354 51.65 -5.79 23.20
N ARG A 355 52.32 -6.76 22.55
CA ARG A 355 52.07 -7.14 21.17
C ARG A 355 52.24 -8.65 20.96
N LEU A 356 51.31 -9.26 20.21
CA LEU A 356 51.24 -10.68 19.87
C LEU A 356 50.78 -10.82 18.40
N GLU A 357 51.71 -11.08 17.49
CA GLU A 357 51.47 -11.12 16.05
C GLU A 357 51.69 -12.52 15.44
N ASN A 358 52.71 -13.28 15.84
CA ASN A 358 53.09 -14.51 15.11
C ASN A 358 53.54 -15.71 15.96
N GLY A 359 53.59 -15.60 17.29
CA GLY A 359 53.89 -16.69 18.21
C GLY A 359 55.39 -17.04 18.33
N PHE A 360 56.28 -16.14 17.90
CA PHE A 360 57.73 -16.35 17.88
C PHE A 360 58.36 -16.31 19.28
N VAL A 361 57.77 -15.54 20.20
CA VAL A 361 58.21 -15.47 21.60
C VAL A 361 57.31 -16.37 22.44
N ASN A 362 57.89 -17.32 23.18
CA ASN A 362 57.13 -18.15 24.12
C ASN A 362 56.75 -17.35 25.37
N PHE A 363 55.45 -17.28 25.68
CA PHE A 363 54.88 -16.58 26.85
C PHE A 363 54.73 -17.47 28.10
N HIS A 364 55.08 -18.76 28.03
CA HIS A 364 55.18 -19.63 29.20
C HIS A 364 56.51 -19.40 29.94
N ARG A 365 56.58 -18.29 30.70
CA ARG A 365 57.79 -17.76 31.35
C ARG A 365 57.66 -17.67 32.86
N ASP A 366 58.79 -17.55 33.54
CA ASP A 366 58.81 -17.39 35.00
C ASP A 366 58.48 -15.96 35.44
N TRP A 367 58.23 -15.79 36.74
CA TRP A 367 57.76 -14.52 37.29
C TRP A 367 58.76 -13.37 37.12
N ILE A 368 60.07 -13.64 37.26
CA ILE A 368 61.09 -12.58 37.23
C ILE A 368 61.25 -12.02 35.80
N GLU A 369 61.04 -12.85 34.78
CA GLU A 369 61.01 -12.39 33.39
C GLU A 369 59.81 -11.47 33.12
N TYR A 370 58.62 -11.75 33.65
CA TYR A 370 57.46 -10.85 33.53
C TYR A 370 57.63 -9.52 34.25
N VAL A 371 58.37 -9.50 35.35
CA VAL A 371 58.69 -8.26 36.08
C VAL A 371 59.60 -7.36 35.24
N ASN A 372 60.65 -7.92 34.65
CA ASN A 372 61.65 -7.18 33.89
C ASN A 372 61.21 -6.82 32.46
N GLY A 373 60.33 -7.65 31.88
CA GLY A 373 59.90 -7.61 30.47
C GLY A 373 60.77 -8.48 29.57
N PHE A 374 60.22 -8.90 28.44
CA PHE A 374 60.88 -9.78 27.47
C PHE A 374 60.27 -9.66 26.07
N GLY A 375 60.99 -10.16 25.05
CA GLY A 375 60.60 -10.03 23.64
C GLY A 375 61.21 -8.82 22.94
N PHE A 376 60.71 -8.49 21.74
CA PHE A 376 61.27 -7.44 20.88
C PHE A 376 60.18 -6.45 20.42
N LEU A 377 60.39 -5.14 20.60
CA LEU A 377 59.36 -4.08 20.48
C LEU A 377 58.63 -3.97 19.12
N ASN A 378 59.18 -4.57 18.07
CA ASN A 378 58.67 -4.53 16.70
C ASN A 378 57.94 -5.81 16.26
N VAL A 379 57.83 -6.82 17.14
CA VAL A 379 57.13 -8.12 16.92
C VAL A 379 56.43 -8.54 18.23
N ASP A 380 56.61 -9.76 18.76
CA ASP A 380 55.99 -10.18 20.02
C ASP A 380 56.79 -9.70 21.24
N PHE A 381 56.17 -8.95 22.17
CA PHE A 381 56.85 -8.52 23.41
C PHE A 381 55.91 -8.17 24.56
N TRP A 382 56.46 -8.24 25.78
CA TRP A 382 55.89 -7.71 27.01
C TRP A 382 56.81 -6.63 27.60
N LEU A 383 56.29 -5.42 27.84
CA LEU A 383 57.09 -4.27 28.28
C LEU A 383 57.78 -4.48 29.64
N GLY A 384 57.17 -5.29 30.52
CA GLY A 384 57.63 -5.57 31.87
C GLY A 384 56.86 -4.79 32.94
N ASN A 385 56.52 -5.48 34.02
CA ASN A 385 55.65 -4.93 35.07
C ASN A 385 56.28 -3.75 35.81
N GLU A 386 57.61 -3.74 36.00
CA GLU A 386 58.28 -2.63 36.68
C GLU A 386 58.14 -1.31 35.91
N LYS A 387 58.35 -1.35 34.58
CA LYS A 387 58.23 -0.17 33.71
C LYS A 387 56.77 0.28 33.58
N LEU A 388 55.85 -0.66 33.48
CA LEU A 388 54.42 -0.38 33.35
C LEU A 388 53.84 0.24 34.64
N ALA A 389 54.30 -0.24 35.80
CA ALA A 389 53.97 0.36 37.09
C ALA A 389 54.53 1.77 37.18
N TYR A 390 55.80 1.98 36.82
CA TYR A 390 56.38 3.31 36.81
C TYR A 390 55.57 4.30 35.94
N LEU A 391 55.15 3.90 34.73
CA LEU A 391 54.40 4.77 33.81
C LEU A 391 52.97 5.09 34.30
N THR A 392 52.20 4.07 34.67
CA THR A 392 50.79 4.21 35.06
C THR A 392 50.59 4.89 36.41
N ASN A 393 51.65 4.98 37.22
CA ASN A 393 51.64 5.73 38.48
C ASN A 393 51.93 7.24 38.32
N GLN A 394 52.31 7.71 37.13
CA GLN A 394 52.67 9.12 36.90
C GLN A 394 51.53 9.97 36.31
N ASN A 395 50.58 9.37 35.56
CA ASN A 395 49.41 10.03 34.98
C ASN A 395 48.24 9.03 34.86
N GLN A 396 47.02 9.50 34.58
CA GLN A 396 45.87 8.64 34.26
C GLN A 396 45.93 8.21 32.79
N TYR A 397 46.08 6.90 32.57
CA TYR A 397 46.16 6.32 31.22
C TYR A 397 44.95 5.43 30.94
N GLU A 398 44.52 5.41 29.68
CA GLU A 398 43.60 4.41 29.15
C GLU A 398 44.43 3.24 28.57
N LEU A 399 44.03 2.01 28.87
CA LEU A 399 44.64 0.80 28.32
C LEU A 399 43.84 0.31 27.12
N MET A 400 44.38 0.52 25.92
CA MET A 400 43.82 -0.02 24.68
C MET A 400 44.53 -1.33 24.29
N ILE A 401 43.74 -2.38 24.08
CA ILE A 401 44.15 -3.71 23.64
C ILE A 401 43.55 -3.94 22.26
N ASN A 402 44.39 -4.17 21.25
CA ASN A 402 43.96 -4.45 19.89
C ASN A 402 44.18 -5.94 19.56
N PHE A 403 43.23 -6.54 18.85
CA PHE A 403 43.29 -7.92 18.35
C PHE A 403 43.14 -7.92 16.83
N GLU A 404 43.81 -8.84 16.15
CA GLU A 404 43.65 -9.03 14.70
C GLU A 404 43.10 -10.45 14.43
N THR A 405 41.97 -10.58 13.73
CA THR A 405 41.37 -11.89 13.40
C THR A 405 42.22 -12.61 12.34
N LYS A 406 42.00 -13.92 12.11
CA LYS A 406 42.67 -14.69 11.01
C LYS A 406 42.39 -14.10 9.61
N ARG A 407 41.38 -13.22 9.49
CA ARG A 407 40.99 -12.49 8.27
C ARG A 407 41.57 -11.06 8.21
N GLY A 408 42.30 -10.62 9.23
CA GLY A 408 42.96 -9.30 9.29
C GLY A 408 42.15 -8.19 9.98
N ASP A 409 41.00 -8.50 10.59
CA ASP A 409 40.14 -7.49 11.21
C ASP A 409 40.72 -7.00 12.54
N SER A 410 40.90 -5.69 12.69
CA SER A 410 41.43 -5.07 13.91
C SER A 410 40.30 -4.73 14.91
N LEU A 411 40.14 -5.54 15.94
CA LEU A 411 39.24 -5.33 17.09
C LEU A 411 39.99 -4.59 18.21
N PHE A 412 39.31 -3.81 19.03
CA PHE A 412 39.97 -3.18 20.19
C PHE A 412 39.06 -3.04 21.40
N VAL A 413 39.66 -3.01 22.58
CA VAL A 413 39.03 -2.65 23.86
C VAL A 413 39.94 -1.72 24.65
N THR A 414 39.36 -0.67 25.19
CA THR A 414 40.01 0.41 25.91
C THR A 414 39.45 0.47 27.32
N TYR A 415 40.31 0.37 28.32
CA TYR A 415 39.99 0.42 29.74
C TYR A 415 40.42 1.77 30.32
N ASN A 416 39.53 2.50 30.98
CA ASN A 416 39.88 3.80 31.57
C ASN A 416 40.61 3.65 32.92
N PHE A 417 41.38 4.68 33.32
CA PHE A 417 42.10 4.70 34.61
C PHE A 417 42.97 3.46 34.91
N PHE A 418 43.65 2.94 33.89
CA PHE A 418 44.49 1.75 34.02
C PHE A 418 45.72 2.03 34.89
N ARG A 419 45.91 1.20 35.92
CA ARG A 419 46.98 1.32 36.90
C ARG A 419 47.38 -0.03 37.49
N ILE A 420 48.68 -0.24 37.61
CA ILE A 420 49.24 -1.39 38.34
C ILE A 420 50.12 -0.92 39.51
N GLY A 421 50.22 -1.77 40.53
CA GLY A 421 51.03 -1.52 41.72
C GLY A 421 52.52 -1.60 41.41
N ASP A 422 53.36 -1.08 42.31
CA ASP A 422 54.81 -1.26 42.22
C ASP A 422 55.24 -2.61 42.84
N ASN A 423 56.55 -2.81 42.99
CA ASN A 423 57.12 -4.04 43.55
C ASN A 423 56.62 -4.33 44.97
N PHE A 424 56.31 -3.29 45.77
CA PHE A 424 55.79 -3.48 47.12
C PHE A 424 54.39 -4.10 47.11
N TYR A 425 53.61 -3.86 46.05
CA TYR A 425 52.30 -4.45 45.82
C TYR A 425 52.35 -5.66 44.86
N ASN A 426 53.53 -6.25 44.62
CA ASN A 426 53.75 -7.35 43.68
C ASN A 426 53.19 -7.10 42.27
N TYR A 427 53.19 -5.85 41.81
CA TYR A 427 52.66 -5.45 40.50
C TYR A 427 51.21 -5.87 40.23
N THR A 428 50.44 -6.04 41.31
CA THR A 428 49.02 -6.37 41.22
C THR A 428 48.25 -5.29 40.48
N LEU A 429 47.17 -5.70 39.82
CA LEU A 429 46.27 -4.77 39.16
C LEU A 429 45.61 -3.89 40.22
N VAL A 430 45.86 -2.59 40.16
CA VAL A 430 45.34 -1.63 41.14
C VAL A 430 44.03 -1.02 40.65
N SER A 431 43.93 -0.76 39.35
CA SER A 431 42.70 -0.29 38.70
C SER A 431 42.74 -0.59 37.20
N VAL A 432 41.60 -0.98 36.64
CA VAL A 432 41.36 -1.06 35.17
C VAL A 432 40.14 -0.24 34.75
N GLY A 433 39.51 0.45 35.71
CA GLY A 433 38.30 1.22 35.46
C GLY A 433 37.24 0.45 34.65
N ASP A 434 36.47 1.19 33.87
CA ASP A 434 35.44 0.71 32.96
C ASP A 434 35.99 0.60 31.54
N PHE A 435 35.42 -0.30 30.73
CA PHE A 435 35.91 -0.59 29.38
C PHE A 435 34.97 -0.10 28.28
N THR A 436 35.55 0.25 27.14
CA THR A 436 34.88 0.71 25.91
C THR A 436 35.63 0.17 24.69
N GLY A 437 34.97 -0.23 23.60
CA GLY A 437 35.68 -0.83 22.46
C GLY A 437 34.74 -1.45 21.43
N THR A 438 35.29 -2.00 20.35
CA THR A 438 34.51 -2.64 19.27
C THR A 438 34.09 -4.08 19.58
N ILE A 439 34.50 -4.61 20.71
CA ILE A 439 34.08 -5.91 21.21
C ILE A 439 33.05 -5.70 22.33
N GLU A 440 31.77 -5.67 21.94
CA GLU A 440 30.64 -5.85 22.88
C GLU A 440 30.58 -7.31 23.39
N SER A 441 31.28 -8.21 22.70
CA SER A 441 31.56 -9.61 23.04
C SER A 441 32.69 -10.17 22.14
N PHE A 442 33.06 -11.44 22.32
CA PHE A 442 34.35 -12.13 22.04
C PHE A 442 34.78 -12.33 20.56
N VAL A 443 36.11 -12.35 20.28
CA VAL A 443 36.79 -12.69 18.99
C VAL A 443 36.27 -13.98 18.33
N THR A 444 36.04 -13.98 17.01
CA THR A 444 35.49 -15.12 16.25
C THR A 444 36.54 -15.86 15.41
N TRP A 445 36.48 -17.19 15.43
CA TRP A 445 37.38 -18.13 14.74
C TRP A 445 36.73 -18.58 13.42
N CYS A 446 37.49 -19.11 12.44
CA CYS A 446 36.82 -19.97 11.44
C CYS A 446 36.14 -21.09 12.27
N PRO A 447 34.87 -21.41 11.98
CA PRO A 447 34.18 -22.50 12.65
C PRO A 447 34.97 -23.80 12.54
N ALA A 448 34.74 -24.72 13.47
CA ALA A 448 35.37 -26.03 13.42
C ALA A 448 35.16 -26.68 12.05
N ASN A 449 36.20 -27.33 11.52
CA ASN A 449 36.19 -28.07 10.25
C ASN A 449 36.10 -27.17 9.00
N MET A 450 36.47 -25.90 9.15
CA MET A 450 36.66 -24.99 8.04
C MET A 450 38.11 -24.51 7.93
N ASP A 451 38.68 -24.68 6.74
CA ASP A 451 40.03 -24.28 6.38
C ASP A 451 40.03 -22.95 5.64
N TYR A 452 40.91 -22.02 6.01
CA TYR A 452 41.02 -20.74 5.31
C TYR A 452 42.03 -20.85 4.16
N GLY A 453 41.61 -20.83 2.89
CA GLY A 453 42.53 -20.92 1.75
C GLY A 453 41.88 -20.77 0.37
N ASN A 454 42.62 -21.14 -0.69
CA ASN A 454 42.23 -20.90 -2.09
C ASN A 454 40.94 -21.65 -2.47
N CYS A 455 40.10 -20.99 -3.27
CA CYS A 455 38.82 -21.52 -3.73
C CYS A 455 38.97 -22.88 -4.42
N LYS A 456 38.30 -23.90 -3.88
CA LYS A 456 38.03 -25.19 -4.52
C LYS A 456 36.54 -25.25 -4.85
N CYS A 457 36.15 -26.01 -5.87
CA CYS A 457 34.74 -26.38 -6.05
C CYS A 457 34.28 -27.15 -4.80
N GLN A 458 33.57 -26.47 -3.90
CA GLN A 458 33.04 -27.11 -2.72
C GLN A 458 31.77 -27.86 -3.10
N GLY A 459 31.71 -29.15 -2.76
CA GLY A 459 30.44 -29.85 -2.77
C GLY A 459 29.53 -29.19 -1.74
N THR A 460 28.34 -28.79 -2.17
CA THR A 460 27.29 -28.36 -1.27
C THR A 460 26.30 -29.51 -1.11
N CYS A 461 25.42 -29.45 -0.12
CA CYS A 461 24.29 -30.38 -0.10
C CYS A 461 23.48 -30.30 -1.41
N ALA A 462 23.36 -29.08 -1.98
CA ALA A 462 22.67 -28.74 -3.23
C ALA A 462 23.35 -29.20 -4.50
N ASN A 463 24.58 -29.67 -4.41
CA ASN A 463 25.28 -30.30 -5.52
C ASN A 463 26.50 -31.05 -4.94
N PRO A 464 26.35 -32.34 -4.58
CA PRO A 464 27.41 -33.10 -3.91
C PRO A 464 28.61 -33.42 -4.81
N THR A 465 28.44 -33.29 -6.12
CA THR A 465 29.44 -33.59 -7.15
C THR A 465 29.35 -32.55 -8.27
N PRO A 466 29.82 -31.31 -8.03
CA PRO A 466 29.76 -30.28 -9.05
C PRO A 466 30.69 -30.67 -10.22
N THR A 467 30.10 -31.04 -11.36
CA THR A 467 30.81 -31.20 -12.64
C THR A 467 30.58 -29.96 -13.51
N GLY A 468 31.59 -29.11 -13.62
CA GLY A 468 31.53 -27.89 -14.44
C GLY A 468 32.53 -26.82 -14.01
N ASN A 469 32.63 -25.75 -14.79
CA ASN A 469 33.49 -24.60 -14.53
C ASN A 469 32.97 -23.82 -13.30
N CYS A 470 33.38 -24.21 -12.09
CA CYS A 470 33.18 -23.35 -10.92
C CYS A 470 34.00 -22.09 -11.13
N ASN A 471 33.32 -20.95 -11.19
CA ASN A 471 33.96 -19.67 -11.50
C ASN A 471 34.72 -19.16 -10.26
N CYS A 472 35.84 -19.83 -9.96
CA CYS A 472 36.84 -19.29 -9.08
C CYS A 472 37.38 -18.03 -9.76
N SER A 473 37.04 -16.85 -9.23
CA SER A 473 37.75 -15.64 -9.63
C SER A 473 39.20 -15.75 -9.15
N LEU A 474 40.13 -15.22 -9.93
CA LEU A 474 41.57 -15.48 -9.88
C LEU A 474 42.30 -15.01 -8.61
N ASP A 475 41.60 -14.49 -7.60
CA ASP A 475 42.15 -14.14 -6.29
C ASP A 475 41.08 -14.19 -5.18
N GLY A 476 41.31 -14.93 -4.10
CA GLY A 476 40.57 -14.73 -2.84
C GLY A 476 40.36 -15.99 -1.99
N ARG A 477 40.89 -15.99 -0.77
CA ARG A 477 40.87 -17.10 0.19
C ARG A 477 39.64 -17.03 1.10
N MET A 478 39.02 -18.16 1.41
CA MET A 478 37.79 -18.24 2.22
C MET A 478 37.85 -19.42 3.19
N CYS A 479 37.08 -19.40 4.29
CA CYS A 479 36.91 -20.61 5.11
C CYS A 479 36.08 -21.60 4.27
N PHE A 480 36.69 -22.67 3.78
CA PHE A 480 36.08 -23.74 3.00
C PHE A 480 36.07 -25.04 3.80
N CYS A 481 35.16 -25.94 3.48
CA CYS A 481 35.01 -27.25 4.12
C CYS A 481 36.19 -28.13 3.75
N SER A 482 36.83 -28.72 4.77
CA SER A 482 37.82 -29.77 4.56
C SER A 482 37.21 -30.91 3.72
N ASP A 483 38.02 -31.64 2.98
CA ASP A 483 37.58 -32.55 1.89
C ASP A 483 36.56 -33.65 2.31
N GLU A 484 36.31 -33.86 3.62
CA GLU A 484 35.33 -34.80 4.20
C GLU A 484 33.97 -34.15 4.58
N PHE A 485 33.81 -32.84 4.37
CA PHE A 485 32.64 -32.06 4.76
C PHE A 485 32.02 -31.34 3.54
N LEU A 486 30.68 -31.29 3.50
CA LEU A 486 29.93 -30.54 2.50
C LEU A 486 29.36 -29.26 3.12
N MET A 487 29.27 -28.22 2.30
CA MET A 487 28.72 -26.94 2.70
C MET A 487 27.19 -26.99 2.70
N HIS A 488 26.59 -26.82 3.88
CA HIS A 488 25.15 -26.66 4.08
C HIS A 488 24.94 -25.31 4.77
N GLU A 489 24.33 -24.36 4.05
CA GLU A 489 24.26 -22.97 4.51
C GLU A 489 25.67 -22.45 4.86
N ASP A 490 25.93 -22.18 6.15
CA ASP A 490 27.16 -21.56 6.65
C ASP A 490 28.05 -22.52 7.45
N LYS A 491 27.76 -23.84 7.43
CA LYS A 491 28.50 -24.87 8.20
C LYS A 491 29.03 -25.99 7.30
N CYS A 492 30.20 -26.49 7.67
CA CYS A 492 30.78 -27.69 7.08
C CYS A 492 30.31 -28.89 7.89
N ILE A 493 29.37 -29.63 7.30
CA ILE A 493 28.76 -30.80 7.92
C ILE A 493 29.26 -32.07 7.21
N PRO A 494 29.35 -33.21 7.91
CA PRO A 494 29.72 -34.48 7.28
C PRO A 494 28.80 -34.78 6.09
N ARG A 495 29.34 -35.40 5.05
CA ARG A 495 28.61 -35.69 3.80
C ARG A 495 27.27 -36.42 4.01
N ASP A 496 27.22 -37.32 5.00
CA ASP A 496 26.04 -38.12 5.34
C ASP A 496 24.93 -37.30 6.04
N SER A 497 25.14 -35.99 6.24
CA SER A 497 24.20 -35.05 6.89
C SER A 497 23.50 -34.09 5.90
N CYS A 498 23.70 -34.24 4.58
CA CYS A 498 23.32 -33.25 3.57
C CYS A 498 21.96 -33.44 2.85
N GLY A 499 21.13 -34.42 3.22
CA GLY A 499 19.93 -34.74 2.42
C GLY A 499 20.28 -35.27 1.02
N CYS A 500 19.28 -35.41 0.14
CA CYS A 500 19.39 -36.13 -1.13
C CYS A 500 19.26 -35.19 -2.32
N TYR A 501 20.20 -35.24 -3.24
CA TYR A 501 20.23 -34.36 -4.40
C TYR A 501 19.49 -34.95 -5.62
N ILE A 502 18.66 -34.12 -6.28
CA ILE A 502 18.05 -34.39 -7.59
C ILE A 502 18.48 -33.30 -8.57
N GLU A 503 18.98 -33.72 -9.74
CA GLU A 503 19.56 -32.84 -10.77
C GLU A 503 18.61 -31.71 -11.22
N ASP A 504 17.31 -31.99 -11.34
CA ASP A 504 16.29 -31.04 -11.83
C ASP A 504 15.50 -30.32 -10.70
N PHE A 505 15.78 -30.59 -9.41
CA PHE A 505 15.02 -30.01 -8.28
C PHE A 505 15.89 -29.40 -7.17
N GLY A 506 17.12 -29.89 -6.95
CA GLY A 506 17.98 -29.46 -5.85
C GLY A 506 18.06 -30.47 -4.71
N VAL A 507 18.24 -30.02 -3.46
CA VAL A 507 18.31 -30.90 -2.28
C VAL A 507 16.94 -31.15 -1.72
N ILE A 508 16.67 -32.41 -1.42
CA ILE A 508 15.60 -32.82 -0.54
C ILE A 508 16.22 -33.00 0.84
N PRO A 509 15.84 -32.20 1.84
CA PRO A 509 16.33 -32.36 3.20
C PRO A 509 16.10 -33.79 3.72
N GLU A 510 16.91 -34.21 4.69
CA GLU A 510 16.80 -35.54 5.28
C GLU A 510 15.39 -35.77 5.88
N GLY A 511 14.73 -36.85 5.48
CA GLY A 511 13.35 -37.18 5.89
C GLY A 511 12.25 -36.49 5.07
N GLU A 512 12.59 -35.57 4.16
CA GLU A 512 11.61 -34.90 3.30
C GLU A 512 11.26 -35.72 2.06
N THR A 513 10.09 -35.42 1.48
CA THR A 513 9.61 -36.05 0.25
C THR A 513 9.50 -35.07 -0.91
N TYR A 514 9.82 -35.53 -2.11
CA TYR A 514 9.74 -34.78 -3.36
C TYR A 514 8.80 -35.45 -4.34
N VAL A 515 8.03 -34.64 -5.06
CA VAL A 515 7.20 -35.09 -6.17
C VAL A 515 7.69 -34.46 -7.46
N ASN A 516 7.90 -35.28 -8.49
CA ASN A 516 8.38 -34.80 -9.78
C ASN A 516 7.36 -33.93 -10.53
N SER A 517 7.82 -33.19 -11.54
CA SER A 517 7.06 -32.16 -12.25
C SER A 517 5.75 -32.62 -12.88
N ASN A 518 5.62 -33.91 -13.20
CA ASN A 518 4.42 -34.51 -13.77
C ASN A 518 3.60 -35.33 -12.75
N CYS A 519 3.92 -35.23 -11.45
CA CYS A 519 3.31 -36.00 -10.37
C CYS A 519 3.17 -37.50 -10.70
N SER A 520 4.20 -38.11 -11.28
CA SER A 520 4.26 -39.55 -11.60
C SER A 520 5.09 -40.34 -10.59
N GLN A 521 5.95 -39.66 -9.83
CA GLN A 521 6.82 -40.28 -8.83
C GLN A 521 6.92 -39.41 -7.57
N ARG A 522 6.95 -40.08 -6.42
CA ARG A 522 7.23 -39.49 -5.11
C ARG A 522 8.47 -40.14 -4.52
N CYS A 523 9.46 -39.34 -4.20
CA CYS A 523 10.74 -39.75 -3.67
C CYS A 523 10.90 -39.34 -2.22
N GLU A 524 11.54 -40.17 -1.41
CA GLU A 524 11.89 -39.90 -0.02
C GLU A 524 13.40 -39.92 0.15
N CYS A 525 13.92 -38.97 0.92
CA CYS A 525 15.33 -38.92 1.26
C CYS A 525 15.62 -39.56 2.61
N GLN A 526 16.46 -40.60 2.62
CA GLN A 526 16.94 -41.25 3.84
C GLN A 526 18.45 -41.52 3.78
N ALA A 527 19.20 -40.99 4.74
CA ALA A 527 20.65 -41.07 4.86
C ALA A 527 21.39 -40.67 3.58
N GLY A 528 20.92 -39.63 2.89
CA GLY A 528 21.47 -39.19 1.61
C GLY A 528 21.19 -40.12 0.41
N ILE A 529 20.32 -41.13 0.57
CA ILE A 529 19.85 -42.02 -0.50
C ILE A 529 18.41 -41.67 -0.87
N LEU A 530 18.17 -41.42 -2.16
CA LEU A 530 16.85 -41.12 -2.69
C LEU A 530 16.11 -42.41 -3.09
N THR A 531 14.94 -42.65 -2.49
CA THR A 531 14.09 -43.80 -2.84
C THR A 531 12.76 -43.31 -3.43
N CYS A 532 12.49 -43.64 -4.70
CA CYS A 532 11.29 -43.18 -5.42
C CYS A 532 10.24 -44.28 -5.61
N THR A 533 8.98 -43.92 -5.44
CA THR A 533 7.79 -44.75 -5.67
C THR A 533 6.87 -44.11 -6.70
N THR A 534 5.94 -44.87 -7.27
CA THR A 534 4.92 -44.34 -8.19
C THR A 534 3.95 -43.44 -7.43
N TYR A 535 3.63 -42.29 -8.01
CA TYR A 535 2.70 -41.28 -7.48
C TYR A 535 1.72 -40.91 -8.58
N GLN A 536 0.43 -40.79 -8.28
CA GLN A 536 -0.59 -40.36 -9.24
C GLN A 536 -1.69 -39.59 -8.52
N CYS A 537 -2.05 -38.43 -9.07
CA CYS A 537 -3.15 -37.63 -8.54
C CYS A 537 -4.51 -38.29 -8.79
N HIS A 538 -5.44 -38.06 -7.87
CA HIS A 538 -6.85 -38.36 -8.08
C HIS A 538 -7.39 -37.61 -9.31
N LEU A 539 -8.46 -38.12 -9.94
CA LEU A 539 -9.13 -37.44 -11.07
C LEU A 539 -9.64 -36.03 -10.69
N ASP A 540 -10.00 -35.87 -9.42
CA ASP A 540 -10.45 -34.59 -8.83
C ASP A 540 -9.32 -33.85 -8.10
N ALA A 541 -8.07 -34.13 -8.42
CA ALA A 541 -6.91 -33.40 -7.93
C ALA A 541 -6.12 -32.79 -9.08
N THR A 542 -5.44 -31.68 -8.79
CA THR A 542 -4.48 -31.07 -9.70
C THR A 542 -3.09 -31.18 -9.10
N CYS A 543 -2.12 -31.61 -9.90
CA CYS A 543 -0.70 -31.49 -9.59
C CYS A 543 -0.32 -30.00 -9.64
N LYS A 544 -0.11 -29.38 -8.48
CA LYS A 544 0.33 -27.98 -8.39
C LYS A 544 1.35 -27.79 -7.28
N GLU A 545 2.07 -26.69 -7.34
CA GLU A 545 2.92 -26.24 -6.24
C GLU A 545 2.10 -25.37 -5.29
N GLU A 546 1.97 -25.81 -4.04
CA GLU A 546 1.39 -25.02 -2.94
C GLU A 546 2.44 -24.90 -1.83
N ASN A 547 2.69 -23.68 -1.36
CA ASN A 547 3.72 -23.38 -0.35
C ASN A 547 5.10 -23.98 -0.72
N GLU A 548 5.51 -23.84 -1.99
CA GLU A 548 6.79 -24.37 -2.51
C GLU A 548 6.92 -25.91 -2.53
N VAL A 549 5.86 -26.63 -2.19
CA VAL A 549 5.80 -28.10 -2.27
C VAL A 549 4.90 -28.51 -3.43
N ARG A 550 5.47 -29.24 -4.39
CA ARG A 550 4.67 -29.88 -5.45
C ARG A 550 3.98 -31.10 -4.87
N GLN A 551 2.67 -31.12 -4.97
CA GLN A 551 1.86 -32.27 -4.57
C GLN A 551 0.55 -32.28 -5.36
N CYS A 552 -0.14 -33.41 -5.31
CA CYS A 552 -1.53 -33.42 -5.70
C CYS A 552 -2.31 -32.63 -4.66
N THR A 553 -3.07 -31.63 -5.10
CA THR A 553 -4.04 -30.94 -4.25
C THR A 553 -5.42 -31.17 -4.83
N CYS A 554 -6.38 -31.52 -3.98
CA CYS A 554 -7.76 -31.66 -4.40
C CYS A 554 -8.29 -30.36 -5.03
N ASN A 555 -9.07 -30.52 -6.10
CA ASN A 555 -9.70 -29.41 -6.81
C ASN A 555 -10.69 -28.69 -5.88
N HIS A 556 -11.04 -27.45 -6.22
CA HIS A 556 -12.01 -26.69 -5.45
C HIS A 556 -13.32 -27.49 -5.28
N GLY A 557 -13.75 -27.68 -4.03
CA GLY A 557 -14.92 -28.51 -3.70
C GLY A 557 -14.58 -29.95 -3.32
N TYR A 558 -13.30 -30.30 -3.18
CA TYR A 558 -12.84 -31.62 -2.74
C TYR A 558 -11.79 -31.48 -1.62
N GLU A 559 -11.73 -32.46 -0.72
CA GLU A 559 -10.75 -32.60 0.36
C GLU A 559 -10.05 -33.96 0.29
N GLY A 560 -8.86 -34.04 0.88
CA GLY A 560 -8.05 -35.26 0.92
C GLY A 560 -6.57 -34.98 0.69
N ASP A 561 -5.78 -36.04 0.48
CA ASP A 561 -4.32 -35.96 0.30
C ASP A 561 -3.89 -35.74 -1.16
N GLY A 562 -4.85 -35.48 -2.06
CA GLY A 562 -4.62 -35.29 -3.48
C GLY A 562 -4.44 -36.57 -4.30
N GLN A 563 -4.05 -37.69 -3.67
CA GLN A 563 -4.11 -39.02 -4.31
C GLN A 563 -5.50 -39.63 -4.13
N SER A 564 -6.16 -39.27 -3.04
CA SER A 564 -7.56 -39.52 -2.75
C SER A 564 -8.23 -38.17 -2.49
N CYS A 565 -9.21 -37.82 -3.32
CA CYS A 565 -10.02 -36.62 -3.13
C CYS A 565 -11.48 -37.00 -3.01
N THR A 566 -12.07 -36.64 -1.89
CA THR A 566 -13.50 -36.77 -1.63
C THR A 566 -14.13 -35.41 -1.77
N ARG A 567 -15.28 -35.35 -2.44
CA ARG A 567 -16.00 -34.09 -2.59
C ARG A 567 -16.36 -33.56 -1.21
N LEU A 568 -16.04 -32.29 -0.94
CA LEU A 568 -16.49 -31.62 0.26
C LEU A 568 -18.01 -31.46 0.19
N PRO A 569 -18.72 -31.76 1.27
CA PRO A 569 -20.15 -31.58 1.35
C PRO A 569 -20.51 -30.10 1.15
N ILE A 570 -21.59 -29.82 0.43
CA ILE A 570 -22.07 -28.45 0.21
C ILE A 570 -22.72 -27.92 1.49
N ASP A 571 -23.41 -28.78 2.22
CA ASP A 571 -24.16 -28.49 3.43
C ASP A 571 -24.25 -29.73 4.32
N CYS A 572 -24.97 -29.64 5.44
CA CYS A 572 -25.16 -30.78 6.33
C CYS A 572 -26.01 -31.90 5.72
N PHE A 573 -26.82 -31.64 4.69
CA PHE A 573 -27.65 -32.65 4.05
C PHE A 573 -26.78 -33.58 3.19
N ASP A 574 -25.84 -33.02 2.43
CA ASP A 574 -24.84 -33.84 1.70
C ASP A 574 -24.06 -34.75 2.69
N LEU A 575 -23.65 -34.23 3.86
CA LEU A 575 -23.00 -35.03 4.92
C LEU A 575 -23.89 -36.17 5.42
N GLN A 576 -25.17 -35.91 5.60
CA GLN A 576 -26.12 -36.93 6.05
C GLN A 576 -26.28 -38.04 5.01
N GLU A 577 -26.36 -37.69 3.72
CA GLU A 577 -26.41 -38.66 2.61
C GLU A 577 -25.13 -39.51 2.54
N ASP A 578 -24.00 -38.92 2.87
CA ASP A 578 -22.70 -39.60 3.00
C ASP A 578 -22.62 -40.49 4.27
N GLY A 579 -23.69 -40.54 5.07
CA GLY A 579 -23.83 -41.45 6.21
C GLY A 579 -23.32 -40.88 7.53
N TYR A 580 -23.05 -39.58 7.62
CA TYR A 580 -22.67 -38.94 8.88
C TYR A 580 -23.88 -38.81 9.81
N THR A 581 -23.82 -39.45 10.98
CA THR A 581 -24.95 -39.49 11.93
C THR A 581 -24.72 -38.68 13.21
N THR A 582 -23.58 -38.00 13.36
CA THR A 582 -23.21 -37.29 14.59
C THR A 582 -23.38 -35.79 14.43
N SER A 583 -24.06 -35.13 15.38
CA SER A 583 -24.14 -33.67 15.40
C SER A 583 -22.80 -33.06 15.83
N GLY A 584 -22.38 -31.97 15.20
CA GLY A 584 -21.06 -31.41 15.45
C GLY A 584 -20.70 -30.28 14.50
N ASN A 585 -19.44 -29.84 14.56
CA ASN A 585 -18.91 -28.87 13.61
C ASN A 585 -18.30 -29.61 12.42
N TYR A 586 -18.64 -29.19 11.21
CA TYR A 586 -18.18 -29.78 9.96
C TYR A 586 -17.71 -28.69 9.01
N THR A 587 -16.70 -28.99 8.20
CA THR A 587 -16.26 -28.09 7.13
C THR A 587 -17.03 -28.43 5.87
N ILE A 588 -17.61 -27.40 5.25
CA ILE A 588 -18.34 -27.50 3.99
C ILE A 588 -17.70 -26.61 2.93
N ASN A 589 -17.98 -26.90 1.66
CA ASN A 589 -17.60 -26.03 0.56
C ASN A 589 -18.76 -25.82 -0.43
N PRO A 590 -19.61 -24.81 -0.17
CA PRO A 590 -20.68 -24.44 -1.08
C PRO A 590 -20.16 -24.10 -2.49
N VAL A 591 -20.69 -24.78 -3.51
CA VAL A 591 -20.32 -24.53 -4.91
C VAL A 591 -20.59 -23.08 -5.30
N GLY A 592 -19.55 -22.38 -5.74
CA GLY A 592 -19.59 -20.98 -6.18
C GLY A 592 -19.26 -19.94 -5.09
N TRP A 593 -18.99 -20.38 -3.85
CA TRP A 593 -18.57 -19.49 -2.77
C TRP A 593 -17.09 -19.10 -2.95
N SER A 594 -16.80 -17.80 -2.99
CA SER A 594 -15.47 -17.29 -3.36
C SER A 594 -14.48 -17.22 -2.21
N GLU A 595 -14.92 -17.25 -0.95
CA GLU A 595 -14.01 -17.13 0.22
C GLU A 595 -13.43 -18.49 0.68
N GLY A 596 -13.72 -19.57 -0.05
CA GLY A 596 -13.24 -20.92 0.27
C GLY A 596 -14.06 -21.67 1.34
N PRO A 597 -13.67 -22.92 1.68
CA PRO A 597 -14.40 -23.74 2.64
C PRO A 597 -14.53 -23.07 4.01
N PHE A 598 -15.65 -23.30 4.69
CA PHE A 598 -15.87 -22.77 6.04
C PHE A 598 -16.56 -23.79 6.95
N THR A 599 -16.33 -23.64 8.26
CA THR A 599 -16.92 -24.52 9.27
C THR A 599 -18.33 -24.08 9.64
N ILE A 600 -19.23 -25.04 9.72
CA ILE A 600 -20.62 -24.87 10.14
C ILE A 600 -20.95 -25.86 11.25
N ASN A 601 -22.08 -25.66 11.93
CA ASN A 601 -22.59 -26.64 12.87
C ASN A 601 -23.73 -27.45 12.23
N CYS A 602 -23.59 -28.78 12.21
CA CYS A 602 -24.60 -29.71 11.72
C CYS A 602 -25.34 -30.41 12.87
N ASN A 603 -26.66 -30.49 12.73
CA ASN A 603 -27.48 -31.38 13.54
C ASN A 603 -27.90 -32.60 12.71
N MET A 604 -27.33 -33.76 13.05
CA MET A 604 -27.56 -35.03 12.35
C MET A 604 -28.60 -35.93 13.05
N THR A 605 -29.29 -35.39 14.06
CA THR A 605 -30.15 -36.21 14.94
C THR A 605 -31.61 -35.81 14.90
N ILE A 606 -31.90 -34.52 14.70
CA ILE A 606 -33.26 -34.01 14.68
C ILE A 606 -33.87 -34.25 13.31
N ASP A 607 -35.10 -34.78 13.28
CA ASP A 607 -35.94 -34.87 12.07
C ASP A 607 -35.23 -35.54 10.88
N GLY A 608 -34.55 -36.65 11.14
CA GLY A 608 -33.75 -37.38 10.16
C GLY A 608 -32.28 -36.97 10.11
N GLY A 609 -31.93 -35.75 10.50
CA GLY A 609 -30.58 -35.17 10.39
C GLY A 609 -30.42 -34.26 9.17
N GLY A 610 -29.18 -33.84 8.88
CA GLY A 610 -28.87 -33.02 7.71
C GLY A 610 -29.05 -31.50 7.89
N TRP A 611 -29.23 -31.02 9.12
CA TRP A 611 -29.57 -29.63 9.38
C TRP A 611 -28.33 -28.74 9.57
N THR A 612 -28.17 -27.72 8.72
CA THR A 612 -27.20 -26.64 8.91
C THR A 612 -27.73 -25.62 9.92
N VAL A 613 -27.09 -25.54 11.09
CA VAL A 613 -27.44 -24.59 12.15
C VAL A 613 -26.77 -23.25 11.87
N PHE A 614 -27.56 -22.24 11.51
CA PHE A 614 -27.05 -20.88 11.24
C PHE A 614 -27.20 -19.90 12.41
N GLN A 615 -27.97 -20.28 13.44
CA GLN A 615 -28.17 -19.49 14.66
C GLN A 615 -28.28 -20.43 15.86
N ARG A 616 -27.68 -20.04 16.99
CA ARG A 616 -27.86 -20.73 18.27
C ARG A 616 -27.86 -19.75 19.43
N ARG A 617 -28.84 -19.90 20.34
CA ARG A 617 -28.93 -19.25 21.65
C ARG A 617 -29.00 -20.32 22.74
N ASN A 618 -28.29 -20.16 23.86
CA ASN A 618 -28.29 -21.13 24.95
C ASN A 618 -28.07 -20.53 26.36
N ASN A 619 -27.35 -19.42 26.51
CA ASN A 619 -26.96 -18.90 27.82
C ASN A 619 -26.82 -17.37 27.89
N GLY A 620 -26.83 -16.66 26.77
CA GLY A 620 -26.71 -15.20 26.73
C GLY A 620 -25.30 -14.65 26.86
N ASP A 621 -24.25 -15.47 26.83
CA ASP A 621 -22.84 -15.01 26.88
C ASP A 621 -22.47 -14.18 25.65
N GLN A 622 -23.11 -14.43 24.51
CA GLN A 622 -22.92 -13.66 23.29
C GLN A 622 -24.00 -12.59 23.18
N THR A 623 -23.58 -11.33 23.04
CA THR A 623 -24.51 -10.27 22.66
C THR A 623 -24.92 -10.41 21.19
N PHE A 624 -26.22 -10.25 20.94
CA PHE A 624 -26.82 -10.18 19.60
C PHE A 624 -27.28 -8.76 19.24
N ASN A 625 -27.10 -7.80 20.14
CA ASN A 625 -27.31 -6.38 19.86
C ASN A 625 -26.08 -5.82 19.12
N LEU A 626 -25.99 -6.10 17.81
CA LEU A 626 -24.82 -5.80 16.97
C LEU A 626 -25.24 -5.14 15.65
N GLY A 627 -24.33 -4.37 15.06
CA GLY A 627 -24.55 -3.65 13.80
C GLY A 627 -24.45 -4.51 12.53
N TRP A 628 -24.70 -3.87 11.38
CA TRP A 628 -24.82 -4.48 10.05
C TRP A 628 -23.64 -5.36 9.68
N GLU A 629 -22.42 -4.83 9.79
CA GLU A 629 -21.19 -5.53 9.43
C GLU A 629 -20.98 -6.83 10.23
N ARG A 630 -21.42 -6.86 11.48
CA ARG A 630 -21.34 -8.07 12.32
C ARG A 630 -22.34 -9.11 11.85
N TYR A 631 -23.58 -8.72 11.57
CA TYR A 631 -24.60 -9.64 11.03
C TYR A 631 -24.28 -10.11 9.61
N LYS A 632 -23.63 -9.27 8.79
CA LYS A 632 -23.10 -9.63 7.46
C LYS A 632 -22.09 -10.76 7.53
N LYS A 633 -21.04 -10.60 8.34
CA LYS A 633 -19.90 -11.54 8.43
C LYS A 633 -20.15 -12.76 9.34
N GLY A 634 -20.99 -12.58 10.36
CA GLY A 634 -21.22 -13.55 11.44
C GLY A 634 -20.41 -13.25 12.70
N PHE A 635 -20.86 -13.81 13.83
CA PHE A 635 -20.25 -13.60 15.15
C PHE A 635 -20.59 -14.75 16.09
N GLY A 636 -19.87 -14.83 17.22
CA GLY A 636 -20.01 -15.87 18.23
C GLY A 636 -19.14 -17.09 17.97
N THR A 637 -19.46 -18.22 18.61
CA THR A 637 -18.70 -19.48 18.49
C THR A 637 -19.62 -20.65 18.18
N LEU A 638 -19.20 -21.54 17.26
CA LEU A 638 -20.03 -22.69 16.85
C LEU A 638 -20.33 -23.68 18.00
N THR A 639 -19.51 -23.68 19.05
CA THR A 639 -19.71 -24.47 20.28
C THR A 639 -20.62 -23.78 21.30
N GLY A 640 -20.80 -22.46 21.19
CA GLY A 640 -21.65 -21.66 22.06
C GLY A 640 -22.78 -21.00 21.27
N GLU A 641 -23.04 -19.73 21.57
CA GLU A 641 -24.00 -18.92 20.82
C GLU A 641 -23.34 -18.27 19.60
N PHE A 642 -24.05 -18.22 18.48
CA PHE A 642 -23.53 -17.62 17.25
C PHE A 642 -24.63 -17.22 16.26
N TRP A 643 -24.25 -16.32 15.36
CA TRP A 643 -24.92 -16.03 14.10
C TRP A 643 -23.93 -16.30 12.95
N MET A 644 -24.34 -17.11 11.99
CA MET A 644 -23.45 -17.59 10.93
C MET A 644 -22.94 -16.50 9.98
N GLY A 645 -23.74 -15.45 9.78
CA GLY A 645 -23.47 -14.38 8.83
C GLY A 645 -24.44 -14.38 7.66
N ASN A 646 -24.96 -13.20 7.32
CA ASN A 646 -25.97 -13.02 6.27
C ASN A 646 -25.40 -13.28 4.88
N ASP A 647 -24.12 -13.00 4.62
CA ASP A 647 -23.49 -13.33 3.33
C ASP A 647 -23.54 -14.84 3.06
N LYS A 648 -23.13 -15.64 4.06
CA LYS A 648 -23.15 -17.10 3.99
C LYS A 648 -24.58 -17.64 3.90
N LEU A 649 -25.49 -17.10 4.72
CA LEU A 649 -26.89 -17.51 4.72
C LEU A 649 -27.59 -17.21 3.40
N ALA A 650 -27.36 -16.03 2.83
CA ALA A 650 -27.87 -15.66 1.51
C ALA A 650 -27.28 -16.55 0.43
N PHE A 651 -25.99 -16.84 0.48
CA PHE A 651 -25.38 -17.72 -0.50
C PHE A 651 -25.98 -19.14 -0.44
N MET A 652 -25.96 -19.77 0.73
CA MET A 652 -26.39 -21.16 0.90
C MET A 652 -27.87 -21.34 0.57
N THR A 653 -28.75 -20.48 1.07
CA THR A 653 -30.21 -20.64 0.86
C THR A 653 -30.65 -20.51 -0.60
N ASN A 654 -29.79 -19.99 -1.47
CA ASN A 654 -30.06 -19.88 -2.91
C ASN A 654 -29.41 -21.01 -3.74
N GLN A 655 -28.77 -22.01 -3.12
CA GLN A 655 -28.16 -23.13 -3.85
C GLN A 655 -29.15 -24.23 -4.26
N ARG A 656 -30.16 -24.48 -3.41
CA ARG A 656 -31.21 -25.50 -3.58
C ARG A 656 -32.51 -24.99 -2.92
N ASP A 657 -33.56 -25.80 -2.91
CA ASP A 657 -34.72 -25.54 -2.06
C ASP A 657 -34.39 -26.03 -0.65
N TYR A 658 -34.18 -25.10 0.29
CA TYR A 658 -33.89 -25.40 1.69
C TYR A 658 -35.15 -25.26 2.54
N GLU A 659 -35.42 -26.25 3.39
CA GLU A 659 -36.38 -26.09 4.47
C GLU A 659 -35.75 -25.37 5.66
N LEU A 660 -36.55 -24.58 6.38
CA LEU A 660 -36.15 -23.93 7.63
C LEU A 660 -36.83 -24.64 8.78
N ARG A 661 -36.04 -24.95 9.80
CA ARG A 661 -36.54 -25.45 11.08
C ARG A 661 -36.00 -24.60 12.22
N ILE A 662 -36.87 -24.25 13.14
CA ILE A 662 -36.58 -23.45 14.32
C ILE A 662 -36.97 -24.30 15.53
N ASP A 663 -35.99 -24.74 16.31
CA ASP A 663 -36.20 -25.51 17.54
C ASP A 663 -35.93 -24.62 18.76
N PHE A 664 -36.82 -24.64 19.74
CA PHE A 664 -36.69 -23.83 20.95
C PHE A 664 -37.38 -24.47 22.15
N ASN A 665 -36.92 -24.09 23.34
CA ASN A 665 -37.50 -24.53 24.61
C ASN A 665 -38.13 -23.35 25.32
N ASN A 666 -39.33 -23.52 25.86
CA ASN A 666 -39.88 -22.51 26.77
C ASN A 666 -39.21 -22.60 28.16
N PHE A 667 -39.51 -21.66 29.07
CA PHE A 667 -38.97 -21.66 30.44
C PHE A 667 -39.31 -22.92 31.26
N ARG A 668 -40.29 -23.71 30.85
CA ARG A 668 -40.63 -24.99 31.49
C ARG A 668 -39.84 -26.18 30.92
N GLY A 669 -38.94 -25.93 29.97
CA GLY A 669 -38.18 -26.97 29.25
C GLY A 669 -39.01 -27.74 28.22
N LEU A 670 -40.23 -27.29 27.89
CA LEU A 670 -41.04 -27.90 26.83
C LEU A 670 -40.46 -27.51 25.47
N ARG A 671 -40.32 -28.50 24.59
CA ARG A 671 -39.71 -28.37 23.27
C ARG A 671 -40.76 -28.04 22.22
N TYR A 672 -40.52 -26.98 21.47
CA TYR A 672 -41.32 -26.56 20.34
C TYR A 672 -40.47 -26.48 19.08
N TYR A 673 -41.10 -26.67 17.94
CA TYR A 673 -40.50 -26.41 16.65
C TYR A 673 -41.50 -25.82 15.66
N ALA A 674 -40.97 -24.97 14.78
CA ALA A 674 -41.62 -24.46 13.59
C ALA A 674 -40.80 -24.90 12.37
N LYS A 675 -41.47 -25.34 11.30
CA LYS A 675 -40.83 -25.82 10.07
C LYS A 675 -41.50 -25.21 8.84
N TYR A 676 -40.69 -24.78 7.87
CA TYR A 676 -41.11 -24.20 6.61
C TYR A 676 -40.46 -24.97 5.47
N ASP A 677 -41.24 -25.40 4.47
CA ASP A 677 -40.74 -26.20 3.34
C ASP A 677 -39.90 -25.40 2.31
N LEU A 678 -39.69 -24.10 2.53
CA LEU A 678 -38.80 -23.24 1.76
C LEU A 678 -38.30 -22.07 2.61
N PHE A 679 -37.02 -21.73 2.50
CA PHE A 679 -36.41 -20.55 3.10
C PHE A 679 -35.34 -19.97 2.18
N ARG A 680 -35.49 -18.68 1.81
CA ARG A 680 -34.53 -17.95 0.99
C ARG A 680 -34.44 -16.48 1.38
N ILE A 681 -33.22 -15.97 1.42
CA ILE A 681 -32.96 -14.54 1.59
C ILE A 681 -32.17 -13.99 0.41
N THR A 682 -32.29 -12.70 0.13
CA THR A 682 -31.49 -12.06 -0.93
C THR A 682 -30.06 -11.77 -0.47
N ASN A 683 -29.23 -11.30 -1.38
CA ASN A 683 -27.91 -10.77 -1.07
C ASN A 683 -27.98 -9.37 -0.42
N GLU A 684 -26.81 -8.82 -0.08
CA GLU A 684 -26.69 -7.51 0.55
C GLU A 684 -27.30 -6.35 -0.26
N SER A 685 -27.18 -6.36 -1.59
CA SER A 685 -27.72 -5.29 -2.44
C SER A 685 -29.23 -5.15 -2.29
N ASN A 686 -29.92 -6.22 -1.89
CA ASN A 686 -31.34 -6.25 -1.59
C ASN A 686 -31.61 -6.44 -0.09
N LYS A 687 -30.66 -6.05 0.75
CA LYS A 687 -30.76 -5.98 2.22
C LYS A 687 -31.12 -7.30 2.90
N TYR A 688 -30.62 -8.42 2.35
CA TYR A 688 -30.89 -9.77 2.89
C TYR A 688 -32.38 -10.08 3.08
N ARG A 689 -33.24 -9.53 2.23
CA ARG A 689 -34.69 -9.64 2.30
C ARG A 689 -35.16 -11.10 2.30
N LEU A 690 -36.07 -11.45 3.21
CA LEU A 690 -36.69 -12.76 3.28
C LEU A 690 -37.66 -12.95 2.10
N VAL A 691 -37.22 -13.59 1.03
CA VAL A 691 -38.00 -13.70 -0.22
C VAL A 691 -38.68 -15.05 -0.41
N GLY A 692 -38.11 -16.12 0.14
CA GLY A 692 -38.70 -17.46 0.11
C GLY A 692 -39.11 -17.88 1.51
N LEU A 693 -40.41 -18.10 1.73
CA LEU A 693 -40.92 -18.72 2.95
C LEU A 693 -42.07 -19.66 2.61
N GLY A 694 -41.83 -20.96 2.79
CA GLY A 694 -42.70 -22.07 2.42
C GLY A 694 -43.92 -22.25 3.32
N ASN A 695 -44.62 -23.38 3.24
CA ASN A 695 -45.74 -23.70 4.12
C ASN A 695 -45.28 -24.01 5.54
N TYR A 696 -46.00 -23.48 6.53
CA TYR A 696 -45.71 -23.71 7.94
C TYR A 696 -46.26 -25.06 8.42
N THR A 697 -45.43 -25.77 9.17
CA THR A 697 -45.78 -26.95 9.97
C THR A 697 -45.06 -26.88 11.32
N GLY A 698 -45.49 -27.69 12.30
CA GLY A 698 -44.84 -27.76 13.61
C GLY A 698 -45.82 -27.71 14.77
N ASN A 699 -45.28 -27.70 15.99
CA ASN A 699 -46.06 -27.68 17.23
C ASN A 699 -45.96 -26.34 17.99
N ALA A 700 -45.31 -25.32 17.40
CA ALA A 700 -45.17 -23.96 17.95
C ALA A 700 -46.46 -23.12 17.93
N GLY A 701 -47.63 -23.73 17.69
CA GLY A 701 -48.90 -23.02 17.63
C GLY A 701 -49.05 -22.23 16.33
N SER A 702 -48.68 -20.95 16.33
CA SER A 702 -48.84 -20.05 15.18
C SER A 702 -47.59 -19.87 14.31
N ASP A 703 -47.82 -19.54 13.04
CA ASP A 703 -46.79 -19.12 12.08
C ASP A 703 -46.36 -17.68 12.37
N SER A 704 -45.31 -17.53 13.18
CA SER A 704 -44.78 -16.21 13.57
C SER A 704 -43.73 -15.63 12.63
N LEU A 705 -43.27 -16.40 11.64
CA LEU A 705 -42.31 -15.92 10.64
C LEU A 705 -43.00 -15.37 9.39
N ARG A 706 -44.25 -15.76 9.09
CA ARG A 706 -44.99 -15.27 7.91
C ARG A 706 -45.07 -13.75 7.85
N TYR A 707 -45.25 -13.10 9.00
CA TYR A 707 -45.36 -11.64 9.10
C TYR A 707 -44.10 -10.89 8.63
N HIS A 708 -42.98 -11.60 8.62
CA HIS A 708 -41.67 -11.11 8.19
C HIS A 708 -41.38 -11.42 6.71
N HIS A 709 -42.27 -12.15 6.02
CA HIS A 709 -42.07 -12.50 4.61
C HIS A 709 -42.05 -11.24 3.74
N PHE A 710 -41.10 -11.19 2.81
CA PHE A 710 -40.73 -10.06 1.97
C PHE A 710 -40.12 -8.85 2.68
N GLN A 711 -39.81 -8.92 3.97
CA GLN A 711 -39.15 -7.80 4.67
C GLN A 711 -37.64 -7.85 4.56
N ALA A 712 -37.03 -6.66 4.52
CA ALA A 712 -35.58 -6.49 4.54
C ALA A 712 -35.04 -6.74 5.96
N PHE A 713 -33.78 -7.15 6.06
CA PHE A 713 -33.12 -7.28 7.36
C PHE A 713 -32.75 -5.89 7.88
N SER A 714 -32.90 -5.67 9.17
CA SER A 714 -32.56 -4.40 9.83
C SER A 714 -31.70 -4.66 11.07
N THR A 715 -30.73 -3.78 11.32
CA THR A 715 -29.86 -3.76 12.50
C THR A 715 -29.93 -2.40 13.16
N ILE A 716 -29.39 -2.27 14.38
CA ILE A 716 -29.39 -1.02 15.16
C ILE A 716 -28.77 0.19 14.46
N ASP A 717 -27.93 -0.05 13.45
CA ASP A 717 -27.21 0.95 12.66
C ASP A 717 -27.67 1.02 11.20
N GLN A 718 -28.62 0.17 10.79
CA GLN A 718 -29.17 0.18 9.44
C GLN A 718 -30.65 -0.23 9.44
N ASP A 719 -31.50 0.79 9.48
CA ASP A 719 -32.95 0.65 9.41
C ASP A 719 -33.42 0.39 7.97
N ASN A 720 -34.09 -0.76 7.77
CA ASN A 720 -34.74 -1.15 6.51
C ASN A 720 -36.16 -1.69 6.76
N ASP A 721 -36.76 -1.40 7.93
CA ASP A 721 -38.09 -1.89 8.28
C ASP A 721 -39.21 -1.00 7.71
N VAL A 722 -40.47 -1.35 8.02
CA VAL A 722 -41.66 -0.69 7.43
C VAL A 722 -42.26 0.34 8.40
N ASP A 723 -41.83 0.35 9.66
CA ASP A 723 -42.33 1.28 10.68
C ASP A 723 -41.83 2.70 10.38
N LEU A 724 -42.74 3.56 9.93
CA LEU A 724 -42.45 4.97 9.64
C LEU A 724 -42.64 5.89 10.86
N ASP A 725 -43.23 5.38 11.95
CA ASP A 725 -43.67 6.17 13.09
C ASP A 725 -42.64 6.18 14.23
N ASN A 726 -41.73 5.21 14.27
CA ASN A 726 -40.66 5.13 15.26
C ASN A 726 -39.34 5.69 14.73
N ALA A 727 -38.95 6.89 15.19
CA ALA A 727 -37.76 7.61 14.74
C ALA A 727 -36.41 6.88 14.92
N GLY A 728 -36.38 5.71 15.57
CA GLY A 728 -35.18 4.87 15.73
C GLY A 728 -35.24 3.51 15.02
N GLY A 729 -36.36 3.11 14.41
CA GLY A 729 -36.54 1.78 13.80
C GLY A 729 -36.74 0.65 14.82
N CYS A 730 -37.29 -0.47 14.35
CA CYS A 730 -37.62 -1.64 15.17
C CYS A 730 -36.39 -2.30 15.79
N ALA A 731 -35.26 -2.31 15.08
CA ALA A 731 -34.01 -2.90 15.55
C ALA A 731 -33.45 -2.19 16.79
N VAL A 732 -33.55 -0.85 16.84
CA VAL A 732 -33.14 -0.05 18.01
C VAL A 732 -34.12 -0.26 19.16
N LEU A 733 -35.44 -0.29 18.88
CA LEU A 733 -36.47 -0.52 19.88
C LEU A 733 -36.30 -1.88 20.60
N TYR A 734 -35.94 -2.92 19.85
CA TYR A 734 -35.79 -4.27 20.39
C TYR A 734 -34.36 -4.64 20.78
N GLU A 735 -33.38 -3.76 20.56
CA GLU A 735 -31.95 -4.03 20.79
C GLU A 735 -31.51 -5.33 20.10
N SER A 736 -31.91 -5.51 18.84
CA SER A 736 -31.81 -6.77 18.11
C SER A 736 -31.67 -6.52 16.60
N ALA A 737 -31.64 -7.60 15.82
CA ALA A 737 -31.66 -7.55 14.37
C ALA A 737 -32.52 -8.67 13.79
N TRP A 738 -33.39 -8.33 12.85
CA TRP A 738 -34.34 -9.25 12.26
C TRP A 738 -34.90 -8.71 10.93
N TRP A 739 -35.74 -9.51 10.27
CA TRP A 739 -36.55 -9.07 9.12
C TRP A 739 -37.79 -8.31 9.59
N TYR A 740 -37.61 -7.13 10.20
CA TYR A 740 -38.70 -6.39 10.82
C TYR A 740 -39.72 -5.86 9.80
N ASN A 741 -40.99 -5.85 10.23
CA ASN A 741 -42.09 -5.18 9.57
C ASN A 741 -42.49 -3.97 10.43
N ASP A 742 -43.58 -4.03 11.19
CA ASP A 742 -44.00 -2.99 12.15
C ASP A 742 -44.54 -3.61 13.46
N CYS A 743 -43.71 -4.17 14.35
CA CYS A 743 -42.29 -4.47 14.18
C CYS A 743 -42.06 -5.98 14.00
N ALA A 744 -42.60 -6.83 14.86
CA ALA A 744 -42.34 -8.27 14.82
C ALA A 744 -43.46 -9.16 15.38
N HIS A 745 -43.56 -10.38 14.86
CA HIS A 745 -44.25 -11.49 15.52
C HIS A 745 -43.29 -12.57 16.04
N SER A 746 -42.03 -12.52 15.62
CA SER A 746 -40.93 -13.29 16.17
C SER A 746 -39.67 -12.44 16.21
N ASP A 747 -38.83 -12.63 17.23
CA ASP A 747 -37.50 -12.03 17.29
C ASP A 747 -36.58 -12.96 18.09
N LEU A 748 -35.85 -13.81 17.36
CA LEU A 748 -35.01 -14.84 17.95
C LEU A 748 -33.60 -14.33 18.34
N ASN A 749 -33.27 -13.11 17.92
CA ASN A 749 -31.97 -12.47 18.15
C ASN A 749 -32.02 -11.47 19.31
N ARG A 750 -33.20 -11.25 19.88
CA ARG A 750 -33.37 -10.38 21.04
C ARG A 750 -32.52 -10.80 22.23
N ARG A 751 -32.33 -9.87 23.17
CA ARG A 751 -31.54 -10.08 24.38
C ARG A 751 -31.98 -11.35 25.11
N TYR A 752 -31.02 -12.19 25.50
CA TYR A 752 -31.29 -13.39 26.27
C TYR A 752 -31.68 -13.01 27.71
N THR A 753 -32.80 -13.54 28.21
CA THR A 753 -33.30 -13.24 29.56
C THR A 753 -33.67 -14.54 30.29
N GLU A 754 -33.13 -14.71 31.49
CA GLU A 754 -33.49 -15.83 32.38
C GLU A 754 -34.76 -15.56 33.20
N SER A 755 -35.22 -14.30 33.21
CA SER A 755 -36.38 -13.84 33.97
C SER A 755 -37.59 -13.59 33.07
N ARG A 756 -38.77 -14.01 33.53
CA ARG A 756 -40.08 -13.79 32.89
C ARG A 756 -40.52 -12.33 32.98
N VAL A 757 -39.92 -11.47 32.16
CA VAL A 757 -40.38 -10.10 31.94
C VAL A 757 -41.14 -10.11 30.61
N GLU A 758 -42.44 -9.81 30.67
CA GLU A 758 -43.45 -10.09 29.63
C GLU A 758 -43.20 -9.44 28.25
N TRP A 759 -42.13 -8.67 28.07
CA TRP A 759 -41.83 -7.94 26.83
C TRP A 759 -40.34 -7.86 26.50
N SER A 760 -39.51 -8.71 27.12
CA SER A 760 -38.05 -8.70 26.91
C SER A 760 -37.48 -10.12 26.85
N GLY A 761 -37.08 -10.55 25.66
CA GLY A 761 -36.51 -11.88 25.45
C GLY A 761 -36.64 -12.36 24.01
N VAL A 762 -36.04 -13.52 23.72
CA VAL A 762 -36.26 -14.30 22.49
C VAL A 762 -37.74 -14.62 22.35
N GLU A 763 -38.38 -14.23 21.25
CA GLU A 763 -39.85 -14.23 21.11
C GLU A 763 -40.37 -15.04 19.91
N TRP A 764 -41.44 -15.81 20.14
CA TRP A 764 -42.26 -16.47 19.11
C TRP A 764 -43.74 -16.35 19.49
N SER A 765 -44.53 -15.63 18.70
CA SER A 765 -45.96 -15.43 18.97
C SER A 765 -46.70 -16.79 18.98
N GLY A 766 -47.62 -16.96 19.94
CA GLY A 766 -48.47 -18.16 20.03
C GLY A 766 -47.87 -19.37 20.76
N VAL A 767 -46.62 -19.28 21.24
CA VAL A 767 -46.14 -20.19 22.29
C VAL A 767 -46.39 -19.53 23.65
N GLU A 768 -47.38 -20.05 24.39
CA GLU A 768 -47.68 -19.52 25.72
C GLU A 768 -46.48 -19.66 26.67
N TRP A 769 -46.02 -18.52 27.17
CA TRP A 769 -45.12 -18.44 28.31
C TRP A 769 -45.88 -18.54 29.65
N SER A 770 -47.02 -19.25 29.71
CA SER A 770 -47.88 -19.30 30.91
C SER A 770 -47.21 -20.08 32.06
N ARG A 771 -47.68 -19.93 33.30
CA ARG A 771 -47.27 -20.69 34.51
C ARG A 771 -48.07 -22.00 34.61
N VAL A 772 -47.50 -23.10 35.11
CA VAL A 772 -48.33 -24.13 35.77
C VAL A 772 -48.71 -23.52 37.12
N GLU A 773 -49.99 -23.65 37.49
CA GLU A 773 -50.57 -23.21 38.77
C GLU A 773 -49.72 -23.57 39.99
#